data_AF-A0A506Y7X2-F1
#
_entry.id   AF-A0A506Y7X2-F1
#
_cell.length_a   1.000
_cell.length_b   1.000
_cell.length_c   1.000
_cell.angle_alpha   90.00
_cell.angle_beta   90.00
_cell.angle_gamma   90.00
#
_symmetry.space_group_name_H-M   'P 1'
#
loop_
_entity.id
_entity.type
_entity.pdbx_description
1 polymer ?
#
loop_
_entity_poly.entity_id
_entity_poly.type
_entity_poly.pdbx_seq_one_letter_code
_entity_poly.pdbx_strand_id
1 'polypeptide(L)'
;MLRLVLATLTATIILLGGVAAGGPASDPANAADGTAPGAASAASAASGSTSVTGAADSAGPAGSTSAVGEDTSEGPEPGAGSRGVVNAPTTSVLINELSNGSSRSRSDGFVELRNWGAAPVALDGWKLYRCTSGGLRANDNDVEADLSGQTLAPGQLLTISKLGMAGALHVMQPYASSGFGLWLEDPQGRVADRVGVYPNQPWMTASECTPSTGSARNLPNSLDFSTDQSWQRRADTGDSGRDWIAALATIDAPNVASAPARDDSGVVISEFATAGQTGSADDFVELRNDGSASVDIGGWQLLRCTASGRLDHGNLQTTIATGTTLAPGDRWVAAGSGFAGDADARYDTGFADAGAGALLRTKDGLLADRVAVSQYSDSACQDGDAKLPAILDAVADESWQRAEPGSSAASVSTASTTPASTTPAPATPASATPGWIIAPRTPGAANASRESSVFRAAFAYPAKADRGVAISEIANDPGAPVLPSTLTQRNFIEIANYGSRTIDVGGWTLRRCMADGLRAPAVQTTIPAGTKLKPGATWTAARAGTSDARGAQASYDTTLSFLGTGVWLADDRGDRVDSVGVYGRNELDASIDTVSPCSKGLTLTTYLVDRMRGQSFQRVAFTGSDADDFRAAEATPGERTTLDEDYRAETEARAGDTATGSAPAATDAVGAAGTSAAKSRTASTAKPLAGTAATVLRAWSGTSQNGRLTAAHADGETSLDPAFIGASSPAGAAAADAAAGTGAPASTDHAYGYPYQRFELDAAGLKTGSRIGWSGATTGRNELQLSVWTGSAWRRLAAGTDPTACGAPIALTGTLRSGEIRSGKVTVLVQDGPRTKATIAAGIDGALQDPDDYDLAISHVTDTQYLTDAYPEVYAEELSWIADNAASRKIAFATHTGDLVQNWVDPDQSDVRARAEFARASSIQGILDRAGVPNSVLPGNHDSKRGIDYTLFDEFFGPDRYAAQPWYGGSIAPGDNAANYSLISAGGADFLMLSLPYAYGEREIDWAERVVAAHPDRNVVVSTHEHLSPKLRDAPAQRSSSSRWVSRADELWDRVVAPNRNVVAVLSGHFHGIGQITTEDAGGLPGHDVVELLADYQEFRTHTGQRATGFQRLLQLDLASGTIAVDTFSTRLKATASYPYDYEQFLADNGSDSSPSNDRPWNVIAAGTQDRYGDADDEFTAHVTFQYAKRVATTGLTTAGPAKPSTRDLALLPTTRPGGRS
;
A
#
# COMPACT_ATOMS: atom_id res chain seq x y z
N MET A 1 -22.17 22.22 -43.29
CA MET A 1 -21.35 22.57 -44.47
C MET A 1 -20.54 21.34 -44.85
N LEU A 2 -21.02 20.53 -45.80
CA LEU A 2 -20.55 20.48 -47.19
C LEU A 2 -19.05 20.10 -47.26
N ARG A 3 -18.70 18.80 -47.33
CA ARG A 3 -18.48 17.96 -48.54
C ARG A 3 -17.14 18.18 -49.25
N LEU A 4 -16.56 17.04 -49.64
CA LEU A 4 -15.58 16.71 -50.71
C LEU A 4 -14.08 16.58 -50.30
N VAL A 5 -13.38 15.42 -50.40
CA VAL A 5 -13.16 14.42 -51.51
C VAL A 5 -12.02 14.85 -52.44
N LEU A 6 -11.07 14.07 -53.00
CA LEU A 6 -10.89 12.66 -53.43
C LEU A 6 -9.36 12.44 -53.64
N ALA A 7 -8.76 11.23 -53.63
CA ALA A 7 -8.51 10.32 -54.78
C ALA A 7 -7.00 9.94 -54.79
N THR A 8 -6.47 8.77 -55.18
CA THR A 8 -6.93 7.44 -55.67
C THR A 8 -5.65 6.62 -55.95
N LEU A 9 -5.65 5.28 -55.82
CA LEU A 9 -5.34 4.36 -56.94
C LEU A 9 -5.64 2.87 -56.59
N THR A 10 -6.73 2.40 -57.21
CA THR A 10 -7.03 1.13 -57.91
C THR A 10 -5.83 0.23 -58.34
N ALA A 11 -5.89 -1.10 -58.57
CA ALA A 11 -6.96 -2.09 -58.73
C ALA A 11 -6.41 -3.54 -58.88
N THR A 12 -7.31 -4.55 -58.77
CA THR A 12 -7.51 -5.70 -59.70
C THR A 12 -6.68 -7.01 -59.52
N ILE A 13 -7.19 -8.28 -59.54
CA ILE A 13 -8.54 -8.92 -59.59
C ILE A 13 -8.44 -10.49 -59.71
N ILE A 14 -9.54 -11.24 -59.40
CA ILE A 14 -10.05 -12.54 -60.00
C ILE A 14 -9.40 -13.92 -59.67
N LEU A 15 -10.07 -15.08 -59.46
CA LEU A 15 -11.48 -15.60 -59.44
C LEU A 15 -11.52 -17.02 -58.79
N LEU A 16 -12.49 -17.38 -57.90
CA LEU A 16 -13.78 -18.13 -58.04
C LEU A 16 -13.81 -19.69 -58.09
N GLY A 17 -14.71 -20.24 -57.24
CA GLY A 17 -15.43 -21.54 -57.32
C GLY A 17 -15.22 -22.44 -56.08
N GLY A 18 -16.18 -23.01 -55.35
CA GLY A 18 -17.65 -23.07 -55.37
C GLY A 18 -18.14 -24.32 -54.58
N VAL A 19 -19.09 -24.13 -53.65
CA VAL A 19 -20.15 -25.05 -53.11
C VAL A 19 -19.76 -26.33 -52.33
N ALA A 20 -20.18 -26.43 -51.04
CA ALA A 20 -21.14 -27.43 -50.51
C ALA A 20 -21.34 -27.32 -48.98
N ALA A 21 -22.54 -27.71 -48.51
CA ALA A 21 -23.15 -27.47 -47.21
C ALA A 21 -22.77 -28.45 -46.08
N GLY A 22 -23.03 -28.03 -44.83
CA GLY A 22 -23.15 -28.89 -43.64
C GLY A 22 -23.49 -28.05 -42.39
N GLY A 23 -24.62 -28.34 -41.72
CA GLY A 23 -25.20 -27.54 -40.62
C GLY A 23 -24.40 -27.53 -39.30
N PRO A 24 -24.90 -26.81 -38.28
CA PRO A 24 -25.80 -27.50 -37.34
C PRO A 24 -27.04 -26.71 -36.89
N ALA A 25 -28.02 -27.50 -36.46
CA ALA A 25 -29.28 -27.16 -35.81
C ALA A 25 -29.00 -26.62 -34.38
N SER A 26 -29.57 -25.47 -34.03
CA SER A 26 -30.83 -25.28 -33.30
C SER A 26 -30.71 -25.48 -31.79
N ASP A 27 -30.75 -24.36 -31.07
CA ASP A 27 -31.19 -24.30 -29.68
C ASP A 27 -32.25 -23.18 -29.59
N PRO A 28 -33.53 -23.47 -29.29
CA PRO A 28 -34.57 -22.46 -29.22
C PRO A 28 -34.96 -22.12 -27.77
N ALA A 29 -35.26 -20.82 -27.59
CA ALA A 29 -36.40 -20.27 -26.86
C ALA A 29 -36.03 -19.29 -25.73
N ASN A 30 -35.95 -18.01 -26.12
CA ASN A 30 -36.44 -16.90 -25.30
C ASN A 30 -36.94 -15.78 -26.23
N ALA A 31 -38.27 -15.69 -26.36
CA ALA A 31 -39.07 -14.58 -26.89
C ALA A 31 -40.51 -14.85 -26.39
N ALA A 32 -41.36 -13.91 -26.00
CA ALA A 32 -41.43 -12.46 -26.08
C ALA A 32 -42.33 -12.02 -24.90
N ASP A 33 -42.44 -10.76 -24.46
CA ASP A 33 -43.03 -9.56 -25.05
C ASP A 33 -42.94 -8.52 -23.91
N GLY A 34 -42.83 -7.19 -24.04
CA GLY A 34 -43.04 -6.28 -25.14
C GLY A 34 -43.36 -4.90 -24.54
N THR A 35 -43.00 -3.85 -25.28
CA THR A 35 -43.52 -2.46 -25.21
C THR A 35 -42.93 -1.47 -24.19
N ALA A 36 -42.06 -0.60 -24.70
CA ALA A 36 -41.93 0.81 -24.30
C ALA A 36 -43.16 1.62 -24.79
N PRO A 37 -43.47 2.81 -24.22
CA PRO A 37 -42.84 4.08 -24.65
C PRO A 37 -42.57 5.00 -23.43
N GLY A 38 -41.66 5.99 -23.46
CA GLY A 38 -41.65 7.17 -24.31
C GLY A 38 -41.28 8.38 -23.44
N ALA A 39 -40.35 9.20 -23.92
CA ALA A 39 -39.81 10.37 -23.24
C ALA A 39 -40.83 11.52 -23.10
N ALA A 40 -40.72 12.32 -22.03
CA ALA A 40 -41.17 13.70 -22.01
C ALA A 40 -40.37 14.55 -21.00
N SER A 41 -39.69 15.55 -21.52
CA SER A 41 -39.10 16.70 -20.83
C SER A 41 -40.14 17.82 -20.62
N ALA A 42 -40.14 18.49 -19.46
CA ALA A 42 -40.57 19.89 -19.25
C ALA A 42 -40.21 20.28 -17.80
N ALA A 43 -39.28 21.21 -17.54
CA ALA A 43 -39.35 22.68 -17.67
C ALA A 43 -40.01 23.40 -16.48
N SER A 44 -39.14 24.04 -15.68
CA SER A 44 -39.20 25.39 -15.10
C SER A 44 -40.39 25.87 -14.24
N ALA A 45 -40.05 26.45 -13.07
CA ALA A 45 -40.35 27.84 -12.62
C ALA A 45 -40.46 27.84 -11.06
N ALA A 46 -39.53 28.45 -10.32
CA ALA A 46 -39.30 29.89 -10.11
C ALA A 46 -40.21 30.54 -9.04
N SER A 47 -39.54 31.32 -8.18
CA SER A 47 -40.04 32.32 -7.21
C SER A 47 -40.70 31.79 -5.93
N GLY A 48 -40.49 32.38 -4.76
CA GLY A 48 -39.80 33.61 -4.42
C GLY A 48 -39.73 33.80 -2.91
N SER A 49 -38.77 34.60 -2.48
CA SER A 49 -38.48 35.01 -1.11
C SER A 49 -39.68 35.66 -0.41
N THR A 50 -39.74 35.55 0.91
CA THR A 50 -39.86 36.75 1.76
C THR A 50 -39.40 36.44 3.18
N SER A 51 -38.57 37.35 3.66
CA SER A 51 -37.96 37.46 4.97
C SER A 51 -38.88 38.17 5.97
N VAL A 52 -38.41 38.21 7.23
CA VAL A 52 -38.47 39.34 8.19
C VAL A 52 -39.14 39.05 9.55
N THR A 53 -38.26 38.75 10.52
CA THR A 53 -38.06 39.34 11.87
C THR A 53 -39.12 39.27 12.99
N GLY A 54 -38.59 39.12 14.21
CA GLY A 54 -39.08 39.80 15.43
C GLY A 54 -39.39 38.80 16.56
N ALA A 55 -38.43 38.36 17.37
CA ALA A 55 -37.81 39.05 18.52
C ALA A 55 -38.73 39.18 19.76
N ALA A 56 -38.20 38.57 20.83
CA ALA A 56 -38.08 39.10 22.19
C ALA A 56 -39.10 38.70 23.29
N ASP A 57 -38.47 38.41 24.43
CA ASP A 57 -38.88 38.63 25.82
C ASP A 57 -39.85 37.64 26.48
N SER A 58 -39.72 37.28 27.76
CA SER A 58 -38.68 37.42 28.79
C SER A 58 -39.24 36.77 30.08
N ALA A 59 -38.33 36.54 31.05
CA ALA A 59 -38.58 36.53 32.50
C ALA A 59 -39.13 35.26 33.19
N GLY A 60 -38.29 34.70 34.08
CA GLY A 60 -38.62 33.70 35.12
C GLY A 60 -39.32 34.34 36.34
N PRO A 61 -38.89 34.11 37.60
CA PRO A 61 -38.02 33.06 38.17
C PRO A 61 -38.55 32.54 39.54
N ALA A 62 -37.64 32.00 40.37
CA ALA A 62 -37.70 31.71 41.82
C ALA A 62 -38.18 30.29 42.21
N GLY A 63 -37.59 29.61 43.20
CA GLY A 63 -36.50 29.89 44.15
C GLY A 63 -36.25 28.59 44.96
N SER A 64 -34.98 28.18 45.16
CA SER A 64 -34.21 28.27 46.42
C SER A 64 -34.70 27.28 47.51
N THR A 65 -33.88 26.45 48.17
CA THR A 65 -32.66 26.65 49.01
C THR A 65 -32.22 25.27 49.54
N SER A 66 -31.06 24.97 50.13
CA SER A 66 -29.68 25.48 50.25
C SER A 66 -29.03 24.65 51.39
N ALA A 67 -27.75 24.25 51.25
CA ALA A 67 -26.70 24.11 52.29
C ALA A 67 -25.53 23.28 51.69
N VAL A 68 -24.42 23.81 51.18
CA VAL A 68 -23.35 24.73 51.65
C VAL A 68 -22.25 24.06 52.48
N GLY A 69 -21.05 24.10 51.87
CA GLY A 69 -19.69 24.00 52.41
C GLY A 69 -18.78 23.53 51.28
N GLU A 70 -17.78 24.24 50.75
CA GLU A 70 -17.12 25.52 51.01
C GLU A 70 -16.44 25.92 49.68
N ASP A 71 -16.31 27.22 49.42
CA ASP A 71 -15.83 27.86 48.18
C ASP A 71 -14.41 28.40 48.36
N THR A 72 -13.52 28.18 47.37
CA THR A 72 -12.66 29.26 46.83
C THR A 72 -12.36 29.01 45.34
N SER A 73 -13.08 29.77 44.53
CA SER A 73 -12.93 30.10 43.10
C SER A 73 -11.51 30.31 42.54
N GLU A 74 -11.26 29.79 41.34
CA GLU A 74 -10.81 30.54 40.15
C GLU A 74 -11.02 29.68 38.89
N GLY A 75 -11.47 30.28 37.78
CA GLY A 75 -11.44 29.72 36.43
C GLY A 75 -11.34 30.86 35.41
N PRO A 76 -11.38 30.64 34.09
CA PRO A 76 -11.00 29.46 33.30
C PRO A 76 -9.87 29.79 32.28
N GLU A 77 -9.16 28.76 31.78
CA GLU A 77 -8.52 28.83 30.46
C GLU A 77 -9.13 27.74 29.54
N PRO A 78 -9.35 28.02 28.25
CA PRO A 78 -9.81 27.02 27.28
C PRO A 78 -8.62 26.12 26.90
N GLY A 79 -8.39 25.10 27.73
CA GLY A 79 -7.45 24.02 27.46
C GLY A 79 -8.02 23.02 26.45
N ALA A 80 -7.13 22.60 25.55
CA ALA A 80 -7.19 21.44 24.68
C ALA A 80 -8.15 20.33 25.13
N GLY A 81 -9.13 20.03 24.29
CA GLY A 81 -10.02 18.88 24.44
C GLY A 81 -9.57 17.74 23.53
N SER A 82 -8.88 16.76 24.11
CA SER A 82 -8.69 15.42 23.55
C SER A 82 -9.99 14.87 22.93
N ARG A 83 -10.02 14.52 21.64
CA ARG A 83 -10.92 13.48 21.14
C ARG A 83 -10.31 12.12 21.49
N GLY A 84 -10.18 11.87 22.79
CA GLY A 84 -10.13 10.49 23.26
C GLY A 84 -11.39 9.79 22.77
N VAL A 85 -11.30 8.48 22.54
CA VAL A 85 -12.46 7.60 22.47
C VAL A 85 -13.33 7.92 23.70
N VAL A 86 -14.38 8.71 23.49
CA VAL A 86 -15.36 9.00 24.52
C VAL A 86 -16.22 7.73 24.57
N ASN A 87 -16.01 6.92 25.61
CA ASN A 87 -16.73 5.66 25.84
C ASN A 87 -18.22 5.86 26.24
N ALA A 88 -18.91 6.84 25.65
CA ALA A 88 -20.36 6.98 25.73
C ALA A 88 -20.89 7.68 24.47
N PRO A 89 -21.91 7.13 23.78
CA PRO A 89 -22.51 7.78 22.63
C PRO A 89 -23.07 9.15 23.06
N THR A 90 -22.64 10.20 22.36
CA THR A 90 -23.11 11.57 22.62
C THR A 90 -24.50 11.84 22.03
N THR A 91 -25.13 10.82 21.45
CA THR A 91 -26.41 10.85 20.77
C THR A 91 -27.23 9.61 21.14
N SER A 92 -28.55 9.69 20.99
CA SER A 92 -29.48 8.61 21.34
C SER A 92 -30.05 7.85 20.15
N VAL A 93 -29.59 8.15 18.93
CA VAL A 93 -30.08 7.52 17.70
C VAL A 93 -29.10 6.42 17.29
N LEU A 94 -29.59 5.19 17.26
CA LEU A 94 -28.81 3.99 16.96
C LEU A 94 -29.45 3.21 15.79
N ILE A 95 -28.63 2.44 15.10
CA ILE A 95 -29.03 1.43 14.12
C ILE A 95 -29.78 0.33 14.86
N ASN A 96 -31.02 0.02 14.45
CA ASN A 96 -31.96 -0.81 15.19
C ASN A 96 -32.15 -2.20 14.59
N GLU A 97 -32.37 -2.28 13.29
CA GLU A 97 -32.62 -3.53 12.56
C GLU A 97 -32.02 -3.41 11.16
N LEU A 98 -31.44 -4.48 10.62
CA LEU A 98 -30.88 -4.48 9.27
C LEU A 98 -30.92 -5.86 8.59
N SER A 99 -31.04 -5.87 7.26
CA SER A 99 -30.90 -7.06 6.43
C SER A 99 -30.36 -6.70 5.03
N ASN A 100 -29.61 -7.63 4.42
CA ASN A 100 -29.14 -7.58 3.03
C ASN A 100 -29.84 -8.58 2.10
N GLY A 101 -31.01 -9.09 2.49
CA GLY A 101 -31.80 -9.97 1.64
C GLY A 101 -33.16 -10.32 2.21
N SER A 102 -34.00 -10.93 1.38
CA SER A 102 -35.32 -11.43 1.75
C SER A 102 -35.65 -12.72 1.00
N SER A 103 -36.73 -13.38 1.40
CA SER A 103 -37.30 -14.55 0.73
C SER A 103 -37.77 -14.23 -0.69
N ARG A 104 -38.06 -12.95 -0.97
CA ARG A 104 -38.51 -12.47 -2.29
C ARG A 104 -37.35 -12.18 -3.22
N SER A 105 -36.25 -11.65 -2.70
CA SER A 105 -35.10 -11.21 -3.52
C SER A 105 -33.82 -11.11 -2.71
N ARG A 106 -32.71 -11.52 -3.34
CA ARG A 106 -31.34 -11.34 -2.80
C ARG A 106 -30.84 -9.90 -2.88
N SER A 107 -31.58 -9.01 -3.55
CA SER A 107 -31.29 -7.58 -3.65
C SER A 107 -32.17 -6.73 -2.75
N ASP A 108 -33.12 -7.36 -2.03
CA ASP A 108 -33.84 -6.68 -0.97
C ASP A 108 -32.87 -6.34 0.17
N GLY A 109 -33.13 -5.24 0.86
CA GLY A 109 -32.32 -4.82 1.99
C GLY A 109 -32.92 -3.60 2.66
N PHE A 110 -32.70 -3.47 3.96
CA PHE A 110 -33.17 -2.34 4.73
C PHE A 110 -32.31 -2.11 5.97
N VAL A 111 -32.42 -0.90 6.51
CA VAL A 111 -31.96 -0.51 7.83
C VAL A 111 -33.02 0.34 8.52
N GLU A 112 -33.18 0.12 9.82
CA GLU A 112 -33.95 0.99 10.70
C GLU A 112 -33.04 1.79 11.62
N LEU A 113 -33.36 3.08 11.79
CA LEU A 113 -32.82 3.90 12.87
C LEU A 113 -33.86 4.02 13.98
N ARG A 114 -33.41 4.01 15.24
CA ARG A 114 -34.28 4.22 16.41
C ARG A 114 -33.71 5.27 17.33
N ASN A 115 -34.57 6.14 17.85
CA ASN A 115 -34.21 6.99 18.98
C ASN A 115 -34.43 6.27 20.32
N TRP A 116 -33.34 5.90 21.00
CA TRP A 116 -33.32 5.26 22.31
C TRP A 116 -33.39 6.26 23.48
N GLY A 117 -33.39 7.55 23.18
CA GLY A 117 -33.37 8.64 24.15
C GLY A 117 -34.75 9.08 24.59
N ALA A 118 -34.78 10.02 25.54
CA ALA A 118 -36.01 10.56 26.11
C ALA A 118 -36.53 11.84 25.41
N ALA A 119 -35.79 12.39 24.45
CA ALA A 119 -36.14 13.61 23.73
C ALA A 119 -36.13 13.40 22.20
N PRO A 120 -36.96 14.13 21.42
CA PRO A 120 -36.90 14.08 19.97
C PRO A 120 -35.55 14.54 19.41
N VAL A 121 -35.09 13.92 18.32
CA VAL A 121 -33.82 14.26 17.64
C VAL A 121 -34.10 14.58 16.17
N ALA A 122 -33.70 15.76 15.72
CA ALA A 122 -33.72 16.14 14.29
C ALA A 122 -32.47 15.58 13.59
N LEU A 123 -32.65 15.02 12.40
CA LEU A 123 -31.57 14.35 11.65
C LEU A 123 -30.95 15.24 10.55
N ASP A 124 -31.20 16.55 10.57
CA ASP A 124 -30.58 17.49 9.63
C ASP A 124 -29.05 17.47 9.77
N GLY A 125 -28.36 17.19 8.66
CA GLY A 125 -26.89 17.10 8.61
C GLY A 125 -26.30 15.78 9.09
N TRP A 126 -27.12 14.83 9.56
CA TRP A 126 -26.66 13.46 9.84
C TRP A 126 -26.34 12.74 8.54
N LYS A 127 -25.36 11.83 8.61
CA LYS A 127 -24.93 11.04 7.45
C LYS A 127 -24.95 9.56 7.80
N LEU A 128 -25.62 8.76 6.98
CA LEU A 128 -25.56 7.31 7.03
C LEU A 128 -24.71 6.84 5.85
N TYR A 129 -23.65 6.10 6.12
CA TYR A 129 -22.76 5.53 5.12
C TYR A 129 -22.89 4.00 5.09
N ARG A 130 -22.69 3.40 3.92
CA ARG A 130 -22.50 1.96 3.77
C ARG A 130 -21.02 1.61 3.72
N CYS A 131 -20.62 0.55 4.41
CA CYS A 131 -19.38 -0.16 4.14
C CYS A 131 -19.60 -1.22 3.06
N THR A 132 -18.67 -1.30 2.12
CA THR A 132 -18.64 -2.27 1.01
C THR A 132 -18.34 -3.68 1.50
N SER A 133 -18.32 -4.67 0.60
CA SER A 133 -17.88 -6.02 0.92
C SER A 133 -16.43 -6.09 1.44
N GLY A 134 -15.60 -5.11 1.06
CA GLY A 134 -14.24 -4.96 1.57
C GLY A 134 -14.14 -4.17 2.87
N GLY A 135 -15.21 -4.07 3.67
CA GLY A 135 -15.15 -3.46 5.01
C GLY A 135 -15.01 -1.93 5.07
N LEU A 136 -14.89 -1.25 3.93
CA LEU A 136 -14.60 0.19 3.82
C LEU A 136 -15.83 1.00 3.43
N ARG A 137 -15.99 2.20 4.01
CA ARG A 137 -17.13 3.10 3.75
C ARG A 137 -17.12 3.68 2.33
N ALA A 138 -18.29 4.02 1.80
CA ALA A 138 -18.41 4.89 0.62
C ALA A 138 -17.93 6.32 0.92
N ASN A 139 -17.50 7.09 -0.09
CA ASN A 139 -16.94 8.44 0.10
C ASN A 139 -17.94 9.45 0.69
N ASP A 140 -17.45 10.61 1.10
CA ASP A 140 -18.24 11.65 1.77
C ASP A 140 -19.41 12.23 0.96
N ASN A 141 -19.38 12.07 -0.37
CA ASN A 141 -20.45 12.50 -1.26
C ASN A 141 -21.50 11.41 -1.50
N ASP A 142 -21.22 10.16 -1.10
CA ASP A 142 -22.04 8.98 -1.37
C ASP A 142 -22.70 8.45 -0.08
N VAL A 143 -23.48 9.29 0.60
CA VAL A 143 -24.32 8.87 1.72
C VAL A 143 -25.44 7.92 1.24
N GLU A 144 -25.81 6.99 2.10
CA GLU A 144 -26.80 5.95 1.82
C GLU A 144 -28.21 6.53 1.68
N ALA A 145 -28.57 7.51 2.49
CA ALA A 145 -29.84 8.23 2.41
C ALA A 145 -29.72 9.67 2.93
N ASP A 146 -30.48 10.59 2.33
CA ASP A 146 -30.66 11.95 2.85
C ASP A 146 -31.63 11.92 4.04
N LEU A 147 -31.11 12.22 5.24
CA LEU A 147 -31.85 12.22 6.49
C LEU A 147 -32.47 13.61 6.80
N SER A 148 -32.29 14.60 5.93
CA SER A 148 -32.78 15.96 6.16
C SER A 148 -34.31 16.02 6.30
N GLY A 149 -34.78 16.90 7.19
CA GLY A 149 -36.20 17.06 7.50
C GLY A 149 -36.82 15.93 8.33
N GLN A 150 -36.07 14.88 8.71
CA GLN A 150 -36.56 13.82 9.60
C GLN A 150 -36.42 14.22 11.08
N THR A 151 -37.39 13.86 11.91
CA THR A 151 -37.32 13.99 13.37
C THR A 151 -37.82 12.72 14.03
N LEU A 152 -37.00 12.11 14.89
CA LEU A 152 -37.35 10.88 15.61
C LEU A 152 -37.75 11.21 17.05
N ALA A 153 -39.02 11.00 17.39
CA ALA A 153 -39.49 11.00 18.76
C ALA A 153 -38.90 9.83 19.56
N PRO A 154 -38.92 9.88 20.91
CA PRO A 154 -38.49 8.76 21.76
C PRO A 154 -39.13 7.43 21.35
N GLY A 155 -38.29 6.44 21.02
CA GLY A 155 -38.70 5.10 20.58
C GLY A 155 -39.17 5.00 19.13
N GLN A 156 -39.24 6.11 18.37
CA GLN A 156 -39.66 6.10 16.98
C GLN A 156 -38.63 5.42 16.07
N LEU A 157 -39.13 4.69 15.08
CA LEU A 157 -38.36 4.02 14.02
C LEU A 157 -38.37 4.86 12.74
N LEU A 158 -37.27 4.82 11.99
CA LEU A 158 -37.15 5.32 10.63
C LEU A 158 -36.56 4.23 9.74
N THR A 159 -37.40 3.70 8.86
CA THR A 159 -37.02 2.63 7.92
C THR A 159 -36.52 3.21 6.61
N ILE A 160 -35.30 2.79 6.24
CA ILE A 160 -34.64 3.10 4.98
C ILE A 160 -34.47 1.76 4.24
N SER A 161 -35.10 1.61 3.08
CA SER A 161 -35.16 0.30 2.39
C SER A 161 -34.86 0.37 0.90
N LYS A 162 -34.53 -0.76 0.28
CA LYS A 162 -34.37 -0.83 -1.17
C LYS A 162 -35.63 -0.34 -1.87
N LEU A 163 -35.48 0.50 -2.91
CA LEU A 163 -36.61 0.94 -3.73
C LEU A 163 -37.44 -0.27 -4.21
N GLY A 164 -38.72 -0.27 -3.85
CA GLY A 164 -39.65 -1.39 -4.07
C GLY A 164 -40.05 -2.14 -2.79
N MET A 165 -39.42 -1.85 -1.65
CA MET A 165 -39.82 -2.31 -0.32
C MET A 165 -40.56 -1.23 0.47
N ALA A 166 -41.24 -1.61 1.55
CA ALA A 166 -41.80 -0.65 2.49
C ALA A 166 -40.69 0.13 3.21
N GLY A 167 -40.88 1.43 3.42
CA GLY A 167 -39.92 2.31 4.09
C GLY A 167 -40.30 3.78 3.94
N ALA A 168 -39.80 4.62 4.84
CA ALA A 168 -39.99 6.07 4.78
C ALA A 168 -39.01 6.73 3.79
N LEU A 169 -37.83 6.14 3.63
CA LEU A 169 -36.79 6.54 2.69
C LEU A 169 -36.34 5.32 1.88
N HIS A 170 -35.75 5.56 0.70
CA HIS A 170 -35.35 4.49 -0.20
C HIS A 170 -33.95 4.62 -0.78
N VAL A 171 -33.30 3.47 -0.95
CA VAL A 171 -31.97 3.34 -1.56
C VAL A 171 -32.03 2.59 -2.89
N MET A 172 -31.11 2.94 -3.79
CA MET A 172 -31.07 2.36 -5.14
C MET A 172 -30.19 1.13 -5.23
N GLN A 173 -29.14 1.04 -4.41
CA GLN A 173 -28.18 -0.06 -4.45
C GLN A 173 -28.52 -1.11 -3.38
N PRO A 174 -28.42 -2.41 -3.68
CA PRO A 174 -28.53 -3.44 -2.65
C PRO A 174 -27.27 -3.45 -1.77
N TYR A 175 -27.42 -3.84 -0.51
CA TYR A 175 -26.28 -4.21 0.31
C TYR A 175 -25.61 -5.46 -0.27
N ALA A 176 -24.29 -5.52 -0.18
CA ALA A 176 -23.58 -6.66 -0.72
C ALA A 176 -23.98 -7.95 0.03
N SER A 177 -24.19 -9.02 -0.75
CA SER A 177 -23.96 -10.39 -0.25
C SER A 177 -22.47 -10.51 0.12
N SER A 178 -21.85 -11.62 0.54
CA SER A 178 -20.42 -11.62 1.01
C SER A 178 -20.09 -10.76 2.24
N GLY A 179 -20.56 -9.51 2.37
CA GLY A 179 -20.49 -8.72 3.60
C GLY A 179 -20.88 -7.26 3.39
N PHE A 180 -21.36 -6.58 4.43
CA PHE A 180 -21.69 -5.15 4.38
C PHE A 180 -21.64 -4.53 5.77
N GLY A 181 -21.62 -3.20 5.86
CA GLY A 181 -21.69 -2.51 7.14
C GLY A 181 -22.39 -1.17 7.01
N LEU A 182 -22.69 -0.56 8.15
CA LEU A 182 -23.33 0.74 8.24
C LEU A 182 -22.62 1.59 9.28
N TRP A 183 -22.46 2.87 8.95
CA TRP A 183 -21.79 3.86 9.78
C TRP A 183 -22.63 5.14 9.83
N LEU A 184 -23.04 5.53 11.02
CA LEU A 184 -23.91 6.68 11.27
C LEU A 184 -23.10 7.80 11.92
N GLU A 185 -23.08 8.97 11.29
CA GLU A 185 -22.45 10.18 11.81
C GLU A 185 -23.48 11.27 12.12
N ASP A 186 -23.20 12.02 13.19
CA ASP A 186 -23.93 13.24 13.51
C ASP A 186 -23.44 14.44 12.67
N PRO A 187 -24.11 15.62 12.75
CA PRO A 187 -23.75 16.79 11.94
C PRO A 187 -22.38 17.40 12.30
N GLN A 188 -21.70 16.92 13.34
CA GLN A 188 -20.36 17.33 13.72
C GLN A 188 -19.29 16.32 13.24
N GLY A 189 -19.67 15.29 12.50
CA GLY A 189 -18.79 14.22 12.01
C GLY A 189 -18.38 13.24 13.11
N ARG A 190 -19.13 13.16 14.22
CA ARG A 190 -18.87 12.18 15.29
C ARG A 190 -19.66 10.91 15.00
N VAL A 191 -19.03 9.76 15.24
CA VAL A 191 -19.69 8.45 15.12
C VAL A 191 -20.80 8.34 16.15
N ALA A 192 -22.05 8.23 15.67
CA ALA A 192 -23.22 7.98 16.50
C ALA A 192 -23.39 6.47 16.75
N ASP A 193 -23.30 5.65 15.70
CA ASP A 193 -23.37 4.20 15.77
C ASP A 193 -22.75 3.56 14.53
N ARG A 194 -22.37 2.29 14.61
CA ARG A 194 -21.89 1.51 13.48
C ARG A 194 -22.04 0.01 13.71
N VAL A 195 -22.25 -0.73 12.61
CA VAL A 195 -22.37 -2.18 12.65
C VAL A 195 -21.79 -2.79 11.37
N GLY A 196 -20.93 -3.80 11.53
CA GLY A 196 -20.37 -4.59 10.42
C GLY A 196 -20.98 -5.99 10.39
N VAL A 197 -21.35 -6.46 9.20
CA VAL A 197 -21.87 -7.80 8.92
C VAL A 197 -20.88 -8.55 8.02
N TYR A 198 -19.92 -9.23 8.62
CA TYR A 198 -18.77 -9.85 7.96
C TYR A 198 -18.28 -11.10 8.74
N PRO A 199 -17.44 -11.95 8.12
CA PRO A 199 -16.78 -13.04 8.81
C PRO A 199 -16.00 -12.62 10.06
N ASN A 200 -16.09 -13.43 11.12
CA ASN A 200 -15.24 -13.37 12.32
C ASN A 200 -14.20 -14.50 12.39
N GLN A 201 -14.40 -15.55 11.60
CA GLN A 201 -13.61 -16.79 11.59
C GLN A 201 -13.41 -17.22 10.13
N PRO A 202 -12.31 -17.90 9.77
CA PRO A 202 -11.16 -18.26 10.61
C PRO A 202 -10.33 -17.06 11.12
N TRP A 203 -10.49 -15.90 10.48
CA TRP A 203 -10.06 -14.60 10.98
C TRP A 203 -11.15 -13.57 10.67
N MET A 204 -11.10 -12.43 11.34
CA MET A 204 -12.13 -11.40 11.24
C MET A 204 -11.84 -10.47 10.04
N THR A 205 -12.87 -10.10 9.29
CA THR A 205 -12.76 -8.98 8.34
C THR A 205 -12.60 -7.67 9.12
N ALA A 206 -11.50 -6.96 8.91
CA ALA A 206 -11.29 -5.65 9.51
C ALA A 206 -12.21 -4.60 8.85
N SER A 207 -13.12 -3.99 9.59
CA SER A 207 -14.02 -2.98 9.00
C SER A 207 -14.11 -1.75 9.87
N GLU A 208 -14.14 -0.59 9.22
CA GLU A 208 -14.47 0.66 9.90
C GLU A 208 -15.86 0.59 10.53
N CYS A 209 -16.81 -0.08 9.86
CA CYS A 209 -18.16 -0.27 10.38
C CYS A 209 -18.23 -1.22 11.60
N THR A 210 -17.15 -1.93 11.95
CA THR A 210 -17.10 -2.72 13.19
C THR A 210 -16.86 -1.80 14.40
N PRO A 211 -17.63 -1.93 15.49
CA PRO A 211 -17.35 -1.22 16.74
C PRO A 211 -15.89 -1.42 17.22
N SER A 212 -15.20 -0.37 17.66
CA SER A 212 -13.78 -0.42 18.10
C SER A 212 -13.62 -0.60 19.61
N THR A 213 -14.60 -1.22 20.27
CA THR A 213 -14.54 -1.52 21.71
C THR A 213 -13.62 -2.72 21.96
N GLY A 214 -13.20 -2.97 23.20
CA GLY A 214 -12.39 -4.16 23.55
C GLY A 214 -13.06 -5.52 23.29
N SER A 215 -14.31 -5.53 22.83
CA SER A 215 -15.09 -6.69 22.38
C SER A 215 -15.51 -6.58 20.90
N ALA A 216 -14.79 -5.77 20.11
CA ALA A 216 -15.02 -5.55 18.69
C ALA A 216 -15.22 -6.87 17.93
N ARG A 217 -16.41 -7.03 17.33
CA ARG A 217 -16.74 -8.18 16.48
C ARG A 217 -17.81 -7.83 15.46
N ASN A 218 -17.77 -8.53 14.34
CA ASN A 218 -18.80 -8.43 13.32
C ASN A 218 -20.03 -9.25 13.72
N LEU A 219 -21.18 -8.89 13.14
CA LEU A 219 -22.29 -9.82 13.02
C LEU A 219 -21.97 -10.80 11.89
N PRO A 220 -22.17 -12.12 12.07
CA PRO A 220 -21.90 -13.06 10.99
C PRO A 220 -22.87 -12.81 9.83
N ASN A 221 -22.38 -12.93 8.59
CA ASN A 221 -23.20 -12.73 7.40
C ASN A 221 -24.01 -14.02 7.07
N SER A 222 -24.87 -14.41 8.01
CA SER A 222 -25.52 -15.73 8.09
C SER A 222 -27.04 -15.68 8.20
N LEU A 223 -27.67 -14.57 7.78
CA LEU A 223 -29.13 -14.45 7.78
C LEU A 223 -29.77 -15.48 6.83
N ASP A 224 -30.82 -16.15 7.30
CA ASP A 224 -31.64 -17.06 6.50
C ASP A 224 -32.72 -16.27 5.73
N PHE A 225 -32.45 -15.99 4.45
CA PHE A 225 -33.39 -15.25 3.61
C PHE A 225 -34.66 -16.06 3.32
N SER A 226 -34.61 -17.39 3.34
CA SER A 226 -35.81 -18.22 3.09
C SER A 226 -36.91 -18.01 4.13
N THR A 227 -36.58 -17.41 5.29
CA THR A 227 -37.52 -17.05 6.35
C THR A 227 -37.58 -15.54 6.62
N ASP A 228 -37.01 -14.70 5.76
CA ASP A 228 -36.98 -13.24 5.96
C ASP A 228 -36.31 -12.82 7.28
N GLN A 229 -35.15 -13.42 7.63
CA GLN A 229 -34.41 -12.99 8.80
C GLN A 229 -33.72 -11.63 8.63
N SER A 230 -33.61 -10.90 9.74
CA SER A 230 -32.84 -9.68 9.92
C SER A 230 -32.00 -9.76 11.20
N TRP A 231 -30.98 -8.89 11.28
CA TRP A 231 -30.29 -8.61 12.53
C TRP A 231 -31.07 -7.57 13.32
N GLN A 232 -31.44 -7.88 14.56
CA GLN A 232 -32.22 -7.00 15.44
C GLN A 232 -31.45 -6.66 16.70
N ARG A 233 -31.30 -5.36 16.98
CA ARG A 233 -30.67 -4.84 18.20
C ARG A 233 -31.61 -5.02 19.39
N ARG A 234 -31.13 -5.66 20.45
CA ARG A 234 -31.84 -5.90 21.72
C ARG A 234 -31.18 -5.24 22.92
N ALA A 235 -29.94 -4.79 22.79
CA ALA A 235 -29.20 -4.08 23.82
C ALA A 235 -28.16 -3.11 23.21
N ASP A 236 -27.56 -2.29 24.05
CA ASP A 236 -26.51 -1.32 23.70
C ASP A 236 -25.37 -1.43 24.73
N THR A 237 -24.69 -2.56 24.71
CA THR A 237 -23.54 -2.84 25.59
C THR A 237 -22.20 -2.52 24.91
N GLY A 238 -22.20 -2.29 23.59
CA GLY A 238 -21.01 -2.11 22.77
C GLY A 238 -20.36 -3.43 22.32
N ASP A 239 -21.00 -4.56 22.58
CA ASP A 239 -20.60 -5.91 22.15
C ASP A 239 -21.66 -6.44 21.18
N SER A 240 -21.33 -6.47 19.88
CA SER A 240 -22.26 -6.88 18.84
C SER A 240 -22.84 -8.28 19.08
N GLY A 241 -22.09 -9.19 19.73
CA GLY A 241 -22.55 -10.55 20.01
C GLY A 241 -23.58 -10.65 21.13
N ARG A 242 -23.71 -9.61 21.98
CA ARG A 242 -24.73 -9.49 23.03
C ARG A 242 -25.89 -8.61 22.61
N ASP A 243 -25.58 -7.61 21.79
CA ASP A 243 -26.48 -6.54 21.40
C ASP A 243 -27.42 -6.92 20.26
N TRP A 244 -27.07 -7.93 19.47
CA TRP A 244 -27.82 -8.31 18.28
C TRP A 244 -28.24 -9.79 18.28
N ILE A 245 -29.39 -10.06 17.67
CA ILE A 245 -29.88 -11.43 17.39
C ILE A 245 -30.42 -11.51 15.96
N ALA A 246 -30.30 -12.69 15.34
CA ALA A 246 -30.98 -12.99 14.09
C ALA A 246 -32.41 -13.50 14.39
N ALA A 247 -33.41 -12.87 13.79
CA ALA A 247 -34.82 -13.22 13.95
C ALA A 247 -35.63 -12.83 12.69
N LEU A 248 -36.90 -13.24 12.61
CA LEU A 248 -37.82 -12.80 11.54
C LEU A 248 -37.92 -11.27 11.53
N ALA A 249 -37.82 -10.65 10.36
CA ALA A 249 -37.83 -9.21 10.22
C ALA A 249 -39.09 -8.54 10.79
N THR A 250 -38.90 -7.41 11.48
CA THR A 250 -39.94 -6.63 12.16
C THR A 250 -40.06 -5.21 11.62
N ILE A 251 -40.01 -5.05 10.29
CA ILE A 251 -40.07 -3.73 9.63
C ILE A 251 -41.22 -2.87 10.16
N ASP A 252 -40.89 -1.66 10.62
CA ASP A 252 -41.77 -0.67 11.26
C ASP A 252 -42.43 -1.15 12.58
N ALA A 253 -41.85 -2.17 13.24
CA ALA A 253 -42.33 -2.74 14.49
C ALA A 253 -41.18 -2.98 15.50
N PRO A 254 -41.49 -3.15 16.80
CA PRO A 254 -40.43 -3.38 17.80
C PRO A 254 -39.70 -4.72 17.60
N ASN A 255 -38.36 -4.68 17.68
CA ASN A 255 -37.48 -5.85 17.71
C ASN A 255 -37.89 -6.86 18.78
N VAL A 256 -37.63 -8.14 18.50
CA VAL A 256 -37.83 -9.22 19.48
C VAL A 256 -36.73 -9.25 20.54
N ALA A 257 -37.09 -9.71 21.75
CA ALA A 257 -36.17 -9.70 22.90
C ALA A 257 -35.29 -10.96 23.03
N SER A 258 -35.64 -12.05 22.35
CA SER A 258 -34.99 -13.36 22.47
C SER A 258 -34.87 -14.05 21.12
N ALA A 259 -33.81 -14.85 20.95
CA ALA A 259 -33.60 -15.65 19.76
C ALA A 259 -34.76 -16.65 19.52
N PRO A 260 -35.05 -17.02 18.27
CA PRO A 260 -36.04 -18.04 17.96
C PRO A 260 -35.72 -19.39 18.64
N ALA A 261 -36.76 -20.12 19.03
CA ALA A 261 -36.61 -21.47 19.56
C ALA A 261 -36.05 -22.42 18.47
N ARG A 262 -35.18 -23.34 18.89
CA ARG A 262 -34.71 -24.46 18.07
C ARG A 262 -35.49 -25.72 18.43
N ASP A 263 -35.49 -26.69 17.52
CA ASP A 263 -35.91 -28.04 17.85
C ASP A 263 -34.93 -28.71 18.83
N ASP A 264 -35.45 -29.49 19.78
CA ASP A 264 -34.69 -30.16 20.83
C ASP A 264 -34.81 -31.69 20.77
N SER A 265 -35.25 -32.24 19.63
CA SER A 265 -35.49 -33.67 19.45
C SER A 265 -34.22 -34.53 19.50
N GLY A 266 -33.05 -33.93 19.27
CA GLY A 266 -31.75 -34.60 19.20
C GLY A 266 -31.38 -35.12 17.81
N VAL A 267 -32.16 -34.83 16.77
CA VAL A 267 -31.78 -35.14 15.38
C VAL A 267 -30.73 -34.15 14.90
N VAL A 268 -29.58 -34.68 14.46
CA VAL A 268 -28.41 -33.89 14.01
C VAL A 268 -27.98 -34.30 12.61
N ILE A 269 -27.26 -33.43 11.92
CA ILE A 269 -26.47 -33.79 10.75
C ILE A 269 -25.21 -34.49 11.26
N SER A 270 -25.10 -35.79 10.97
CA SER A 270 -24.01 -36.66 11.43
C SER A 270 -22.86 -36.72 10.44
N GLU A 271 -23.11 -36.66 9.14
CA GLU A 271 -22.10 -36.78 8.11
C GLU A 271 -22.42 -35.89 6.90
N PHE A 272 -21.41 -35.25 6.33
CA PHE A 272 -21.56 -34.32 5.22
C PHE A 272 -20.37 -34.40 4.25
N ALA A 273 -20.65 -34.64 2.96
CA ALA A 273 -19.65 -34.58 1.90
C ALA A 273 -20.21 -33.85 0.68
N THR A 274 -19.41 -32.95 0.11
CA THR A 274 -19.77 -32.14 -1.07
C THR A 274 -19.45 -32.84 -2.39
N ALA A 275 -18.64 -33.89 -2.36
CA ALA A 275 -18.26 -34.69 -3.51
C ALA A 275 -17.77 -36.07 -3.07
N GLY A 276 -17.61 -36.98 -4.03
CA GLY A 276 -17.04 -38.31 -3.84
C GLY A 276 -16.10 -38.70 -4.97
N GLN A 277 -15.59 -39.93 -4.94
CA GLN A 277 -14.61 -40.42 -5.93
C GLN A 277 -15.11 -40.35 -7.37
N THR A 278 -16.43 -40.38 -7.59
CA THR A 278 -17.02 -40.34 -8.93
C THR A 278 -17.32 -38.93 -9.44
N GLY A 279 -17.17 -37.89 -8.60
CA GLY A 279 -17.31 -36.48 -8.96
C GLY A 279 -18.16 -35.69 -7.97
N SER A 280 -18.53 -34.46 -8.36
CA SER A 280 -19.30 -33.52 -7.51
C SER A 280 -20.78 -33.89 -7.35
N ALA A 281 -21.32 -34.81 -8.17
CA ALA A 281 -22.68 -35.34 -8.00
C ALA A 281 -22.74 -36.54 -7.03
N ASP A 282 -21.59 -36.95 -6.49
CA ASP A 282 -21.42 -38.02 -5.52
C ASP A 282 -21.37 -37.46 -4.10
N ASP A 283 -22.29 -36.55 -3.81
CA ASP A 283 -22.41 -35.80 -2.56
C ASP A 283 -23.57 -36.35 -1.72
N PHE A 284 -23.54 -36.10 -0.40
CA PHE A 284 -24.61 -36.54 0.51
C PHE A 284 -24.64 -35.79 1.84
N VAL A 285 -25.79 -35.90 2.51
CA VAL A 285 -26.02 -35.50 3.90
C VAL A 285 -26.63 -36.69 4.64
N GLU A 286 -26.11 -36.99 5.82
CA GLU A 286 -26.68 -37.96 6.74
C GLU A 286 -27.23 -37.29 8.00
N LEU A 287 -28.42 -37.72 8.41
CA LEU A 287 -29.02 -37.39 9.69
C LEU A 287 -28.90 -38.57 10.67
N ARG A 288 -28.73 -38.27 11.95
CA ARG A 288 -28.72 -39.25 13.04
C ARG A 288 -29.56 -38.75 14.21
N ASN A 289 -30.30 -39.63 14.86
CA ASN A 289 -31.01 -39.29 16.10
C ASN A 289 -30.11 -39.56 17.33
N ASP A 290 -29.56 -38.49 17.92
CA ASP A 290 -28.77 -38.53 19.16
C ASP A 290 -29.64 -38.44 20.42
N GLY A 291 -30.95 -38.26 20.24
CA GLY A 291 -31.94 -38.24 21.32
C GLY A 291 -32.20 -39.60 21.94
N SER A 292 -33.07 -39.63 22.95
CA SER A 292 -33.44 -40.86 23.68
C SER A 292 -34.79 -41.45 23.27
N ALA A 293 -35.50 -40.80 22.34
CA ALA A 293 -36.82 -41.20 21.86
C ALA A 293 -36.87 -41.19 20.33
N SER A 294 -37.79 -41.96 19.75
CA SER A 294 -38.07 -41.92 18.31
C SER A 294 -38.69 -40.58 17.91
N VAL A 295 -38.22 -40.02 16.79
CA VAL A 295 -38.66 -38.70 16.29
C VAL A 295 -39.35 -38.87 14.94
N ASP A 296 -40.55 -38.32 14.78
CA ASP A 296 -41.23 -38.21 13.48
C ASP A 296 -40.61 -37.06 12.69
N ILE A 297 -39.76 -37.40 11.73
CA ILE A 297 -39.10 -36.46 10.83
C ILE A 297 -39.88 -36.28 9.52
N GLY A 298 -41.08 -36.87 9.39
CA GLY A 298 -41.93 -36.70 8.23
C GLY A 298 -42.34 -35.25 8.01
N GLY A 299 -42.15 -34.75 6.79
CA GLY A 299 -42.41 -33.36 6.42
C GLY A 299 -41.30 -32.37 6.80
N TRP A 300 -40.20 -32.82 7.40
CA TRP A 300 -39.02 -31.98 7.60
C TRP A 300 -38.36 -31.64 6.27
N GLN A 301 -37.67 -30.51 6.20
CA GLN A 301 -37.04 -29.99 5.00
C GLN A 301 -35.52 -30.02 5.15
N LEU A 302 -34.84 -30.59 4.16
CA LEU A 302 -33.40 -30.47 3.99
C LEU A 302 -33.13 -29.38 2.94
N LEU A 303 -32.42 -28.33 3.33
CA LEU A 303 -32.05 -27.22 2.46
C LEU A 303 -30.53 -27.17 2.28
N ARG A 304 -30.07 -26.59 1.16
CA ARG A 304 -28.65 -26.34 0.89
C ARG A 304 -28.33 -24.84 0.98
N CYS A 305 -27.14 -24.52 1.46
CA CYS A 305 -26.53 -23.20 1.25
C CYS A 305 -25.62 -23.23 0.03
N THR A 306 -25.61 -22.15 -0.75
CA THR A 306 -24.73 -22.00 -1.94
C THR A 306 -23.26 -21.80 -1.54
N ALA A 307 -22.36 -21.78 -2.53
CA ALA A 307 -20.94 -21.45 -2.30
C ALA A 307 -20.70 -20.10 -1.63
N SER A 308 -21.56 -19.11 -1.91
CA SER A 308 -21.59 -17.81 -1.23
C SER A 308 -22.33 -17.81 0.12
N GLY A 309 -22.63 -19.00 0.65
CA GLY A 309 -23.30 -19.18 1.94
C GLY A 309 -24.76 -18.74 1.99
N ARG A 310 -25.41 -18.51 0.84
CA ARG A 310 -26.78 -17.98 0.77
C ARG A 310 -27.80 -19.12 0.87
N LEU A 311 -28.95 -18.80 1.48
CA LEU A 311 -30.11 -19.68 1.60
C LEU A 311 -31.39 -18.92 1.26
N ASP A 312 -32.02 -19.27 0.14
CA ASP A 312 -33.34 -18.78 -0.26
C ASP A 312 -34.32 -19.94 -0.50
N HIS A 313 -35.58 -19.62 -0.81
CA HIS A 313 -36.65 -20.60 -0.94
C HIS A 313 -36.44 -21.57 -2.14
N GLY A 314 -35.56 -21.25 -3.09
CA GLY A 314 -35.17 -22.10 -4.20
C GLY A 314 -34.08 -23.12 -3.85
N ASN A 315 -33.59 -23.15 -2.61
CA ASN A 315 -32.51 -24.04 -2.17
C ASN A 315 -32.98 -25.26 -1.37
N LEU A 316 -34.28 -25.59 -1.40
CA LEU A 316 -34.79 -26.85 -0.87
C LEU A 316 -34.20 -28.04 -1.67
N GLN A 317 -33.52 -28.96 -0.99
CA GLN A 317 -33.04 -30.20 -1.60
C GLN A 317 -34.13 -31.26 -1.64
N THR A 318 -34.79 -31.49 -0.51
CA THR A 318 -35.88 -32.46 -0.41
C THR A 318 -36.75 -32.23 0.83
N THR A 319 -37.98 -32.72 0.79
CA THR A 319 -38.87 -32.82 1.95
C THR A 319 -38.99 -34.29 2.32
N ILE A 320 -38.69 -34.62 3.58
CA ILE A 320 -38.71 -36.00 4.08
C ILE A 320 -40.14 -36.55 3.98
N ALA A 321 -40.28 -37.75 3.42
CA ALA A 321 -41.57 -38.39 3.20
C ALA A 321 -42.38 -38.49 4.51
N THR A 322 -43.69 -38.28 4.42
CA THR A 322 -44.59 -38.36 5.58
C THR A 322 -44.57 -39.77 6.19
N GLY A 323 -44.53 -39.86 7.52
CA GLY A 323 -44.49 -41.13 8.25
C GLY A 323 -43.08 -41.69 8.49
N THR A 324 -42.02 -41.00 8.06
CA THR A 324 -40.63 -41.36 8.38
C THR A 324 -40.35 -41.08 9.86
N THR A 325 -39.99 -42.12 10.60
CA THR A 325 -39.61 -42.03 12.02
C THR A 325 -38.17 -42.50 12.19
N LEU A 326 -37.37 -41.73 12.95
CA LEU A 326 -35.97 -42.06 13.25
C LEU A 326 -35.86 -42.49 14.72
N ALA A 327 -35.58 -43.76 15.01
CA ALA A 327 -35.34 -44.20 16.40
C ALA A 327 -33.96 -43.74 16.90
N PRO A 328 -33.70 -43.77 18.23
CA PRO A 328 -32.39 -43.42 18.76
C PRO A 328 -31.25 -44.22 18.09
N GLY A 329 -30.27 -43.51 17.53
CA GLY A 329 -29.15 -44.08 16.79
C GLY A 329 -29.43 -44.45 15.33
N ASP A 330 -30.68 -44.42 14.87
CA ASP A 330 -31.02 -44.63 13.46
C ASP A 330 -30.49 -43.47 12.60
N ARG A 331 -30.27 -43.77 11.32
CA ARG A 331 -29.72 -42.86 10.32
C ARG A 331 -30.64 -42.71 9.12
N TRP A 332 -30.55 -41.56 8.49
CA TRP A 332 -31.28 -41.25 7.26
C TRP A 332 -30.37 -40.50 6.29
N VAL A 333 -30.25 -40.99 5.06
CA VAL A 333 -29.30 -40.50 4.05
C VAL A 333 -30.04 -39.84 2.89
N ALA A 334 -29.73 -38.57 2.62
CA ALA A 334 -30.08 -37.90 1.37
C ALA A 334 -28.82 -37.73 0.51
N ALA A 335 -28.89 -38.12 -0.76
CA ALA A 335 -27.73 -38.09 -1.63
C ALA A 335 -28.03 -37.57 -3.04
N GLY A 336 -26.99 -37.07 -3.71
CA GLY A 336 -27.06 -36.60 -5.09
C GLY A 336 -27.37 -37.71 -6.09
N SER A 337 -27.65 -37.30 -7.32
CA SER A 337 -27.96 -38.23 -8.42
C SER A 337 -26.79 -39.14 -8.82
N GLY A 338 -25.55 -38.74 -8.52
CA GLY A 338 -24.34 -39.51 -8.83
C GLY A 338 -23.86 -40.44 -7.72
N PHE A 339 -24.45 -40.35 -6.52
CA PHE A 339 -24.03 -41.16 -5.36
C PHE A 339 -24.33 -42.65 -5.55
N ALA A 340 -23.32 -43.49 -5.39
CA ALA A 340 -23.40 -44.92 -5.70
C ALA A 340 -24.02 -45.79 -4.59
N GLY A 341 -24.12 -45.30 -3.34
CA GLY A 341 -24.65 -46.03 -2.19
C GLY A 341 -26.18 -46.01 -2.07
N ASP A 342 -26.70 -46.69 -1.04
CA ASP A 342 -28.12 -46.64 -0.67
C ASP A 342 -28.44 -45.26 -0.05
N ALA A 343 -29.53 -44.64 -0.50
CA ALA A 343 -30.00 -43.38 0.02
C ALA A 343 -31.52 -43.42 0.19
N ASP A 344 -32.01 -42.89 1.30
CA ASP A 344 -33.44 -42.80 1.62
C ASP A 344 -34.14 -41.71 0.79
N ALA A 345 -33.39 -40.70 0.36
CA ALA A 345 -33.86 -39.67 -0.57
C ALA A 345 -32.78 -39.29 -1.60
N ARG A 346 -33.24 -38.83 -2.76
CA ARG A 346 -32.38 -38.31 -3.83
C ARG A 346 -32.71 -36.85 -4.14
N TYR A 347 -31.69 -36.09 -4.50
CA TYR A 347 -31.83 -34.71 -4.99
C TYR A 347 -30.98 -34.50 -6.27
N ASP A 348 -31.41 -33.56 -7.11
CA ASP A 348 -30.81 -33.35 -8.43
C ASP A 348 -29.68 -32.32 -8.43
N THR A 349 -29.65 -31.40 -7.46
CA THR A 349 -28.64 -30.33 -7.40
C THR A 349 -27.60 -30.65 -6.33
N GLY A 350 -26.35 -30.91 -6.74
CA GLY A 350 -25.25 -31.17 -5.81
C GLY A 350 -24.86 -29.95 -4.96
N PHE A 351 -24.15 -30.22 -3.87
CA PHE A 351 -23.42 -29.20 -3.12
C PHE A 351 -22.23 -28.66 -3.94
N ALA A 352 -21.76 -27.45 -3.60
CA ALA A 352 -20.61 -26.86 -4.28
C ALA A 352 -19.31 -27.17 -3.52
N ASP A 353 -18.24 -27.48 -4.26
CA ASP A 353 -17.00 -28.01 -3.65
C ASP A 353 -16.18 -26.95 -2.91
N ALA A 354 -16.19 -25.70 -3.39
CA ALA A 354 -15.43 -24.58 -2.80
C ALA A 354 -16.13 -23.94 -1.57
N GLY A 355 -17.34 -24.37 -1.27
CA GLY A 355 -18.16 -23.90 -0.15
C GLY A 355 -19.59 -24.42 -0.25
N ALA A 356 -20.13 -24.92 0.84
CA ALA A 356 -21.48 -25.50 0.89
C ALA A 356 -22.05 -25.45 2.30
N GLY A 357 -23.33 -25.76 2.43
CA GLY A 357 -23.88 -26.09 3.74
C GLY A 357 -25.20 -26.81 3.63
N ALA A 358 -25.59 -27.47 4.70
CA ALA A 358 -26.88 -28.13 4.84
C ALA A 358 -27.60 -27.56 6.06
N LEU A 359 -28.91 -27.32 5.92
CA LEU A 359 -29.79 -26.85 6.99
C LEU A 359 -31.01 -27.75 7.08
N LEU A 360 -31.30 -28.24 8.28
CA LEU A 360 -32.44 -29.09 8.59
C LEU A 360 -33.51 -28.29 9.31
N ARG A 361 -34.71 -28.26 8.76
CA ARG A 361 -35.87 -27.54 9.31
C ARG A 361 -37.01 -28.51 9.56
N THR A 362 -37.66 -28.40 10.71
CA THR A 362 -38.85 -29.20 11.03
C THR A 362 -40.03 -28.80 10.16
N LYS A 363 -41.08 -29.63 10.11
CA LYS A 363 -42.33 -29.32 9.39
C LYS A 363 -43.02 -28.03 9.85
N ASP A 364 -42.77 -27.61 11.09
CA ASP A 364 -43.33 -26.40 11.71
C ASP A 364 -42.41 -25.19 11.57
N GLY A 365 -41.28 -25.34 10.85
CA GLY A 365 -40.36 -24.24 10.56
C GLY A 365 -39.24 -24.02 11.59
N LEU A 366 -39.17 -24.82 12.66
CA LEU A 366 -38.09 -24.73 13.66
C LEU A 366 -36.77 -25.26 13.06
N LEU A 367 -35.67 -24.58 13.35
CA LEU A 367 -34.32 -25.05 13.00
C LEU A 367 -33.93 -26.25 13.87
N ALA A 368 -33.56 -27.36 13.26
CA ALA A 368 -33.12 -28.58 13.95
C ALA A 368 -31.58 -28.68 14.05
N ASP A 369 -30.89 -28.69 12.91
CA ASP A 369 -29.42 -28.65 12.86
C ASP A 369 -28.96 -27.99 11.55
N ARG A 370 -27.70 -27.58 11.50
CA ARG A 370 -27.07 -27.02 10.30
C ARG A 370 -25.55 -27.20 10.33
N VAL A 371 -24.96 -27.33 9.15
CA VAL A 371 -23.51 -27.39 8.97
C VAL A 371 -23.12 -26.55 7.76
N ALA A 372 -22.04 -25.78 7.89
CA ALA A 372 -21.44 -25.06 6.79
C ALA A 372 -19.98 -25.48 6.61
N VAL A 373 -19.57 -25.61 5.35
CA VAL A 373 -18.21 -25.84 4.91
C VAL A 373 -17.82 -24.63 4.04
N SER A 374 -16.80 -23.88 4.43
CA SER A 374 -16.34 -22.70 3.70
C SER A 374 -14.90 -22.35 4.10
N GLN A 375 -14.12 -21.81 3.16
CA GLN A 375 -12.76 -21.33 3.47
C GLN A 375 -12.77 -20.04 4.30
N TYR A 376 -13.74 -19.15 4.05
CA TYR A 376 -13.77 -17.82 4.67
C TYR A 376 -15.18 -17.24 4.79
N SER A 377 -15.93 -17.19 3.68
CA SER A 377 -17.28 -16.62 3.63
C SER A 377 -18.22 -17.23 4.65
N ASP A 378 -19.04 -16.39 5.28
CA ASP A 378 -20.10 -16.87 6.17
C ASP A 378 -21.28 -17.46 5.39
N SER A 379 -22.04 -18.31 6.08
CA SER A 379 -23.17 -19.06 5.53
C SER A 379 -24.35 -19.08 6.48
N ALA A 380 -25.58 -19.05 5.94
CA ALA A 380 -26.80 -19.24 6.72
C ALA A 380 -26.89 -20.63 7.37
N CYS A 381 -26.17 -21.61 6.82
CA CYS A 381 -26.06 -22.97 7.34
C CYS A 381 -24.99 -23.11 8.45
N GLN A 382 -24.31 -22.02 8.83
CA GLN A 382 -23.30 -22.04 9.89
C GLN A 382 -23.93 -21.73 11.24
N ASP A 383 -23.37 -22.23 12.34
CA ASP A 383 -23.87 -21.91 13.68
C ASP A 383 -23.03 -20.84 14.39
N GLY A 384 -23.60 -19.65 14.57
CA GLY A 384 -22.84 -18.49 15.06
C GLY A 384 -21.71 -18.14 14.08
N ASP A 385 -20.47 -18.23 14.55
CA ASP A 385 -19.26 -18.06 13.72
C ASP A 385 -18.67 -19.39 13.23
N ALA A 386 -19.19 -20.53 13.71
CA ALA A 386 -18.60 -21.84 13.49
C ALA A 386 -18.94 -22.39 12.10
N LYS A 387 -17.88 -22.71 11.34
CA LYS A 387 -17.94 -23.37 10.04
C LYS A 387 -16.73 -24.30 9.88
N LEU A 388 -16.87 -25.31 9.04
CA LEU A 388 -15.83 -26.28 8.71
C LEU A 388 -15.01 -25.77 7.51
N PRO A 389 -13.68 -26.00 7.45
CA PRO A 389 -12.88 -25.61 6.30
C PRO A 389 -13.21 -26.48 5.06
N ALA A 390 -13.16 -25.91 3.85
CA ALA A 390 -13.44 -26.64 2.60
C ALA A 390 -12.22 -27.45 2.11
N ILE A 391 -11.79 -28.44 2.91
CA ILE A 391 -10.53 -29.17 2.74
C ILE A 391 -10.70 -30.69 2.55
N LEU A 392 -11.92 -31.16 2.27
CA LEU A 392 -12.16 -32.58 1.99
C LEU A 392 -11.49 -33.00 0.68
N ASP A 393 -10.85 -34.16 0.68
CA ASP A 393 -10.27 -34.77 -0.51
C ASP A 393 -11.18 -35.88 -1.06
N ALA A 394 -11.90 -35.59 -2.14
CA ALA A 394 -12.80 -36.55 -2.80
C ALA A 394 -12.06 -37.80 -3.32
N VAL A 395 -10.76 -37.70 -3.63
CA VAL A 395 -9.94 -38.83 -4.10
C VAL A 395 -9.72 -39.86 -2.98
N ALA A 396 -9.60 -39.41 -1.73
CA ALA A 396 -9.56 -40.25 -0.55
C ALA A 396 -10.94 -40.62 0.01
N ASP A 397 -12.01 -40.26 -0.71
CA ASP A 397 -13.41 -40.49 -0.34
C ASP A 397 -13.75 -39.93 1.04
N GLU A 398 -13.29 -38.71 1.32
CA GLU A 398 -13.43 -38.07 2.63
C GLU A 398 -14.78 -37.38 2.83
N SER A 399 -15.20 -37.32 4.08
CA SER A 399 -16.36 -36.57 4.55
C SER A 399 -16.09 -35.90 5.89
N TRP A 400 -16.89 -34.90 6.22
CA TRP A 400 -17.00 -34.40 7.58
C TRP A 400 -17.92 -35.31 8.38
N GLN A 401 -17.43 -35.82 9.51
CA GLN A 401 -18.17 -36.73 10.40
C GLN A 401 -18.22 -36.18 11.82
N ARG A 402 -19.43 -36.10 12.37
CA ARG A 402 -19.69 -35.73 13.76
C ARG A 402 -19.43 -36.92 14.69
N ALA A 403 -18.82 -36.71 15.85
CA ALA A 403 -18.55 -37.77 16.82
C ALA A 403 -19.82 -38.57 17.21
N GLU A 404 -19.66 -39.86 17.50
CA GLU A 404 -20.76 -40.68 18.06
C GLU A 404 -21.08 -40.25 19.51
N PRO A 405 -22.35 -40.31 19.95
CA PRO A 405 -22.72 -40.00 21.33
C PRO A 405 -21.93 -40.85 22.33
N GLY A 406 -21.32 -40.19 23.33
CA GLY A 406 -20.50 -40.86 24.35
C GLY A 406 -19.09 -41.26 23.90
N SER A 407 -18.72 -41.00 22.63
CA SER A 407 -17.34 -41.13 22.15
C SER A 407 -16.59 -39.81 22.30
N SER A 408 -15.32 -39.85 22.71
CA SER A 408 -14.41 -38.72 22.51
C SER A 408 -13.83 -38.84 21.11
N ALA A 409 -14.28 -38.02 20.16
CA ALA A 409 -13.56 -37.89 18.90
C ALA A 409 -12.16 -37.34 19.22
N ALA A 410 -11.13 -38.12 18.92
CA ALA A 410 -9.77 -37.63 19.00
C ALA A 410 -9.52 -36.76 17.77
N SER A 411 -9.93 -35.48 17.83
CA SER A 411 -9.36 -34.49 16.92
C SER A 411 -7.87 -34.44 17.19
N VAL A 412 -7.03 -34.62 16.18
CA VAL A 412 -5.60 -34.41 16.36
C VAL A 412 -5.40 -32.91 16.56
N SER A 413 -5.36 -32.47 17.82
CA SER A 413 -4.78 -31.20 18.19
C SER A 413 -3.31 -31.27 17.77
N THR A 414 -2.94 -30.62 16.67
CA THR A 414 -1.54 -30.25 16.45
C THR A 414 -1.14 -29.35 17.61
N ALA A 415 -0.44 -29.95 18.58
CA ALA A 415 -0.01 -29.27 19.77
C ALA A 415 0.82 -28.04 19.38
N SER A 416 0.40 -26.87 19.88
CA SER A 416 1.24 -25.70 20.03
C SER A 416 2.46 -26.06 20.89
N THR A 417 3.55 -26.47 20.27
CA THR A 417 4.87 -26.44 20.89
C THR A 417 5.63 -25.24 20.35
N THR A 418 5.53 -24.12 21.05
CA THR A 418 6.53 -23.06 21.01
C THR A 418 7.73 -23.51 21.83
N PRO A 419 8.93 -23.62 21.22
CA PRO A 419 10.14 -23.16 21.86
C PRO A 419 10.57 -21.86 21.17
N ALA A 420 11.04 -20.91 21.99
CA ALA A 420 11.69 -19.69 21.53
C ALA A 420 12.78 -20.02 20.49
N SER A 421 12.50 -19.73 19.22
CA SER A 421 13.43 -19.79 18.09
C SER A 421 13.01 -18.71 17.11
N THR A 422 13.97 -17.89 16.70
CA THR A 422 13.86 -16.71 15.84
C THR A 422 13.61 -17.05 14.37
N THR A 423 12.74 -18.02 14.08
CA THR A 423 12.38 -18.42 12.71
C THR A 423 10.90 -18.76 12.69
N PRO A 424 10.06 -18.10 11.86
CA PRO A 424 8.61 -18.31 11.88
C PRO A 424 8.29 -19.71 11.35
N ALA A 425 7.59 -20.52 12.15
CA ALA A 425 6.95 -21.73 11.64
C ALA A 425 5.67 -21.34 10.88
N PRO A 426 5.31 -22.05 9.78
CA PRO A 426 4.12 -21.74 8.99
C PRO A 426 2.85 -21.89 9.84
N ALA A 427 1.87 -21.04 9.57
CA ALA A 427 0.56 -21.05 10.22
C ALA A 427 -0.06 -22.44 10.17
N THR A 428 -0.50 -22.90 11.33
CA THR A 428 -1.24 -24.15 11.47
C THR A 428 -2.65 -23.93 10.90
N PRO A 429 -3.13 -24.73 9.94
CA PRO A 429 -4.49 -24.57 9.45
C PRO A 429 -5.49 -24.98 10.55
N ALA A 430 -6.47 -24.09 10.79
CA ALA A 430 -7.73 -24.28 11.51
C ALA A 430 -7.70 -25.16 12.77
N SER A 431 -7.88 -24.54 13.95
CA SER A 431 -8.18 -25.28 15.19
C SER A 431 -9.30 -26.29 14.94
N ALA A 432 -9.16 -27.51 15.47
CA ALA A 432 -10.21 -28.53 15.38
C ALA A 432 -11.57 -27.96 15.79
N THR A 433 -12.56 -28.01 14.89
CA THR A 433 -13.94 -27.64 15.22
C THR A 433 -14.46 -28.67 16.21
N PRO A 434 -14.89 -28.28 17.42
CA PRO A 434 -15.34 -29.23 18.43
C PRO A 434 -16.44 -30.15 17.87
N GLY A 435 -16.19 -31.45 17.87
CA GLY A 435 -17.18 -32.47 17.51
C GLY A 435 -17.17 -32.96 16.05
N TRP A 436 -16.33 -32.42 15.16
CA TRP A 436 -16.19 -32.87 13.76
C TRP A 436 -14.78 -33.39 13.44
N ILE A 437 -14.69 -34.45 12.64
CA ILE A 437 -13.44 -34.99 12.10
C ILE A 437 -13.58 -35.22 10.58
N ILE A 438 -12.45 -35.38 9.89
CA ILE A 438 -12.42 -35.83 8.50
C ILE A 438 -12.01 -37.31 8.46
N ALA A 439 -12.80 -38.14 7.78
CA ALA A 439 -12.53 -39.56 7.59
C ALA A 439 -13.17 -40.08 6.29
N PRO A 440 -12.79 -41.28 5.81
CA PRO A 440 -13.50 -41.98 4.74
C PRO A 440 -15.00 -42.08 5.04
N ARG A 441 -15.80 -41.89 4.01
CA ARG A 441 -17.27 -41.87 4.08
C ARG A 441 -17.87 -43.14 4.69
N THR A 442 -18.90 -42.96 5.52
CA THR A 442 -19.62 -44.03 6.24
C THR A 442 -21.15 -43.94 6.14
N PRO A 443 -21.75 -43.69 4.95
CA PRO A 443 -23.20 -43.51 4.82
C PRO A 443 -23.96 -44.74 5.32
N GLY A 444 -24.88 -44.53 6.26
CA GLY A 444 -25.70 -45.55 6.91
C GLY A 444 -24.96 -46.37 7.99
N ALA A 445 -23.69 -46.08 8.27
CA ALA A 445 -22.86 -46.79 9.23
C ALA A 445 -22.38 -45.86 10.36
N ALA A 446 -21.74 -46.43 11.40
CA ALA A 446 -21.18 -45.63 12.49
C ALA A 446 -20.04 -44.74 11.99
N ASN A 447 -20.04 -43.47 12.41
CA ASN A 447 -18.99 -42.52 12.07
C ASN A 447 -17.65 -42.96 12.66
N ALA A 448 -16.56 -42.56 12.02
CA ALA A 448 -15.23 -42.76 12.54
C ALA A 448 -15.05 -42.05 13.91
N SER A 449 -14.20 -42.64 14.74
CA SER A 449 -13.81 -42.06 16.04
C SER A 449 -12.44 -41.36 16.00
N ARG A 450 -11.74 -41.46 14.86
CA ARG A 450 -10.39 -40.93 14.64
C ARG A 450 -10.32 -40.26 13.28
N GLU A 451 -9.70 -39.10 13.26
CA GLU A 451 -9.42 -38.36 12.04
C GLU A 451 -8.36 -39.07 11.18
N SER A 452 -8.57 -39.07 9.87
CA SER A 452 -7.64 -39.63 8.88
C SER A 452 -7.57 -38.77 7.62
N SER A 453 -7.62 -37.45 7.78
CA SER A 453 -7.53 -36.46 6.69
C SER A 453 -6.20 -36.55 5.94
N VAL A 454 -6.24 -36.59 4.62
CA VAL A 454 -5.10 -36.42 3.72
C VAL A 454 -4.52 -35.01 3.84
N PHE A 455 -5.38 -34.00 3.95
CA PHE A 455 -4.98 -32.60 4.06
C PHE A 455 -4.26 -32.32 5.39
N ARG A 456 -4.85 -32.76 6.52
CA ARG A 456 -4.29 -32.52 7.87
C ARG A 456 -3.20 -33.51 8.28
N ALA A 457 -2.94 -34.55 7.48
CA ALA A 457 -1.83 -35.45 7.72
C ALA A 457 -0.50 -34.67 7.72
N ALA A 458 0.19 -34.66 8.85
CA ALA A 458 1.47 -33.98 8.99
C ALA A 458 2.45 -34.46 7.91
N PHE A 459 3.09 -33.50 7.24
CA PHE A 459 4.19 -33.76 6.32
C PHE A 459 5.49 -33.27 6.94
N ALA A 460 6.52 -34.10 6.95
CA ALA A 460 7.86 -33.68 7.30
C ALA A 460 8.85 -34.38 6.39
N TYR A 461 9.83 -33.63 5.90
CA TYR A 461 10.90 -34.23 5.12
C TYR A 461 11.81 -35.09 6.03
N PRO A 462 12.26 -36.26 5.55
CA PRO A 462 13.30 -37.03 6.23
C PRO A 462 14.60 -36.23 6.38
N ALA A 463 15.47 -36.68 7.28
CA ALA A 463 16.82 -36.13 7.42
C ALA A 463 17.58 -36.15 6.08
N LYS A 464 18.54 -35.23 5.88
CA LYS A 464 19.25 -35.01 4.61
C LYS A 464 19.80 -36.29 3.95
N ALA A 465 20.35 -37.21 4.75
CA ALA A 465 20.91 -38.48 4.26
C ALA A 465 19.86 -39.47 3.74
N ASP A 466 18.61 -39.32 4.20
CA ASP A 466 17.46 -40.17 3.93
C ASP A 466 16.42 -39.49 3.02
N ARG A 467 16.70 -38.27 2.54
CA ARG A 467 15.86 -37.60 1.54
C ARG A 467 15.67 -38.55 0.35
N GLY A 468 14.43 -38.75 -0.06
CA GLY A 468 14.07 -39.71 -1.11
C GLY A 468 13.97 -39.06 -2.49
N VAL A 469 12.94 -39.48 -3.22
CA VAL A 469 12.50 -38.83 -4.44
C VAL A 469 11.56 -37.68 -4.08
N ALA A 470 11.71 -36.54 -4.74
CA ALA A 470 10.87 -35.35 -4.55
C ALA A 470 10.67 -34.64 -5.89
N ILE A 471 9.66 -33.78 -5.98
CA ILE A 471 9.42 -32.92 -7.14
C ILE A 471 10.57 -31.92 -7.22
N SER A 472 11.37 -31.95 -8.29
CA SER A 472 12.54 -31.08 -8.48
C SER A 472 12.20 -29.81 -9.26
N GLU A 473 11.32 -29.92 -10.25
CA GLU A 473 11.00 -28.81 -11.15
C GLU A 473 9.54 -28.89 -11.63
N ILE A 474 8.88 -27.74 -11.73
CA ILE A 474 7.52 -27.64 -12.25
C ILE A 474 7.37 -26.40 -13.15
N ALA A 475 6.74 -26.60 -14.30
CA ALA A 475 6.34 -25.53 -15.21
C ALA A 475 4.86 -25.69 -15.60
N ASN A 476 4.11 -24.59 -15.60
CA ASN A 476 2.68 -24.57 -15.85
C ASN A 476 2.27 -23.54 -16.92
N ASP A 477 3.09 -23.35 -17.95
CA ASP A 477 2.80 -22.37 -18.99
C ASP A 477 1.47 -22.68 -19.70
N PRO A 478 0.64 -21.65 -19.95
CA PRO A 478 -0.58 -21.80 -20.70
C PRO A 478 -0.27 -22.02 -22.19
N GLY A 479 -1.24 -22.58 -22.93
CA GLY A 479 -1.13 -22.73 -24.38
C GLY A 479 -1.46 -21.44 -25.14
N ALA A 480 -1.26 -21.47 -26.46
CA ALA A 480 -1.75 -20.41 -27.33
C ALA A 480 -3.29 -20.29 -27.27
N PRO A 481 -3.88 -19.07 -27.38
CA PRO A 481 -3.22 -17.79 -27.62
C PRO A 481 -2.79 -17.04 -26.33
N VAL A 482 -2.93 -17.64 -25.14
CA VAL A 482 -2.59 -16.98 -23.86
C VAL A 482 -1.08 -16.73 -23.76
N LEU A 483 -0.28 -17.75 -24.08
CA LEU A 483 1.14 -17.60 -24.37
C LEU A 483 1.29 -17.31 -25.88
N PRO A 484 1.98 -16.23 -26.28
CA PRO A 484 2.27 -15.96 -27.69
C PRO A 484 2.88 -17.18 -28.39
N SER A 485 2.43 -17.48 -29.60
CA SER A 485 2.88 -18.66 -30.36
C SER A 485 4.38 -18.64 -30.73
N THR A 486 5.05 -17.52 -30.55
CA THR A 486 6.50 -17.35 -30.70
C THR A 486 7.29 -17.88 -29.50
N LEU A 487 6.65 -18.03 -28.34
CA LEU A 487 7.25 -18.56 -27.12
C LEU A 487 6.98 -20.07 -27.00
N THR A 488 7.88 -20.76 -26.32
CA THR A 488 7.74 -22.20 -26.05
C THR A 488 6.88 -22.42 -24.82
N GLN A 489 5.77 -23.16 -24.96
CA GLN A 489 4.96 -23.58 -23.83
C GLN A 489 5.69 -24.65 -23.01
N ARG A 490 6.15 -24.29 -21.81
CA ARG A 490 6.70 -25.24 -20.84
C ARG A 490 5.62 -25.72 -19.89
N ASN A 491 5.27 -27.00 -20.02
CA ASN A 491 4.28 -27.61 -19.13
C ASN A 491 4.74 -29.02 -18.80
N PHE A 492 5.41 -29.17 -17.66
CA PHE A 492 6.01 -30.42 -17.24
C PHE A 492 6.14 -30.50 -15.71
N ILE A 493 6.34 -31.73 -15.24
CA ILE A 493 6.63 -32.10 -13.87
C ILE A 493 7.89 -32.94 -13.89
N GLU A 494 8.88 -32.56 -13.09
CA GLU A 494 10.08 -33.35 -12.87
C GLU A 494 10.17 -33.81 -11.42
N ILE A 495 10.59 -35.06 -11.24
CA ILE A 495 11.03 -35.60 -9.94
C ILE A 495 12.51 -35.96 -10.00
N ALA A 496 13.20 -35.81 -8.88
CA ALA A 496 14.59 -36.22 -8.74
C ALA A 496 14.83 -37.00 -7.45
N ASN A 497 15.82 -37.89 -7.49
CA ASN A 497 16.28 -38.60 -6.30
C ASN A 497 17.37 -37.79 -5.59
N TYR A 498 17.03 -37.22 -4.43
CA TYR A 498 17.94 -36.46 -3.56
C TYR A 498 18.67 -37.32 -2.53
N GLY A 499 18.38 -38.63 -2.51
CA GLY A 499 18.97 -39.59 -1.59
C GLY A 499 20.26 -40.22 -2.05
N SER A 500 20.77 -41.12 -1.21
CA SER A 500 22.01 -41.86 -1.41
C SER A 500 21.82 -43.23 -2.06
N ARG A 501 20.57 -43.70 -2.23
CA ARG A 501 20.24 -45.03 -2.75
C ARG A 501 19.36 -44.96 -4.01
N THR A 502 19.46 -45.97 -4.86
CA THR A 502 18.51 -46.16 -5.97
C THR A 502 17.12 -46.51 -5.43
N ILE A 503 16.09 -45.85 -5.93
CA ILE A 503 14.68 -46.06 -5.54
C ILE A 503 13.90 -46.58 -6.74
N ASP A 504 13.10 -47.62 -6.54
CA ASP A 504 12.12 -48.08 -7.54
C ASP A 504 10.89 -47.18 -7.43
N VAL A 505 10.59 -46.47 -8.52
CA VAL A 505 9.47 -45.54 -8.62
C VAL A 505 8.43 -46.04 -9.61
N GLY A 506 8.58 -47.28 -10.12
CA GLY A 506 7.59 -47.87 -11.02
C GLY A 506 6.24 -48.06 -10.33
N GLY A 507 5.17 -47.59 -10.97
CA GLY A 507 3.81 -47.63 -10.43
C GLY A 507 3.45 -46.41 -9.56
N TRP A 508 4.39 -45.52 -9.26
CA TRP A 508 4.09 -44.25 -8.59
C TRP A 508 3.22 -43.36 -9.48
N THR A 509 2.43 -42.49 -8.86
CA THR A 509 1.46 -41.64 -9.57
C THR A 509 1.70 -40.16 -9.33
N LEU A 510 1.51 -39.37 -10.38
CA LEU A 510 1.38 -37.93 -10.30
C LEU A 510 -0.09 -37.57 -10.47
N ARG A 511 -0.63 -36.77 -9.55
CA ARG A 511 -1.97 -36.15 -9.69
C ARG A 511 -1.81 -34.64 -9.67
N ARG A 512 -2.62 -33.94 -10.45
CA ARG A 512 -2.71 -32.48 -10.36
C ARG A 512 -3.72 -32.09 -9.27
N CYS A 513 -3.46 -31.01 -8.57
CA CYS A 513 -4.51 -30.22 -7.94
C CYS A 513 -4.93 -29.11 -8.91
N MET A 514 -6.24 -28.87 -9.00
CA MET A 514 -6.86 -27.96 -9.97
C MET A 514 -6.79 -26.52 -9.45
N ALA A 515 -7.29 -25.55 -10.23
CA ALA A 515 -7.22 -24.13 -9.90
C ALA A 515 -8.04 -23.74 -8.64
N ASP A 516 -9.06 -24.54 -8.32
CA ASP A 516 -9.85 -24.46 -7.09
C ASP A 516 -9.15 -25.09 -5.87
N GLY A 517 -7.94 -25.62 -6.04
CA GLY A 517 -7.15 -26.26 -5.00
C GLY A 517 -7.40 -27.77 -4.88
N LEU A 518 -8.49 -28.30 -5.42
CA LEU A 518 -8.90 -29.69 -5.20
C LEU A 518 -8.06 -30.68 -6.01
N ARG A 519 -7.80 -31.85 -5.43
CA ARG A 519 -7.05 -32.92 -6.11
C ARG A 519 -7.92 -33.55 -7.19
N ALA A 520 -7.40 -33.64 -8.41
CA ALA A 520 -8.13 -34.24 -9.51
C ALA A 520 -8.32 -35.76 -9.29
N PRO A 521 -9.54 -36.31 -9.49
CA PRO A 521 -9.77 -37.76 -9.43
C PRO A 521 -8.92 -38.53 -10.44
N ALA A 522 -8.75 -37.97 -11.64
CA ALA A 522 -7.93 -38.54 -12.69
C ALA A 522 -6.43 -38.41 -12.38
N VAL A 523 -5.71 -39.53 -12.51
CA VAL A 523 -4.24 -39.56 -12.47
C VAL A 523 -3.69 -38.78 -13.66
N GLN A 524 -2.74 -37.88 -13.40
CA GLN A 524 -2.10 -37.07 -14.44
C GLN A 524 -1.18 -37.96 -15.29
N THR A 525 -0.38 -38.80 -14.64
CA THR A 525 0.41 -39.85 -15.28
C THR A 525 0.89 -40.86 -14.23
N THR A 526 1.19 -42.09 -14.67
CA THR A 526 1.76 -43.16 -13.85
C THR A 526 3.16 -43.48 -14.34
N ILE A 527 4.12 -43.54 -13.43
CA ILE A 527 5.49 -43.88 -13.77
C ILE A 527 5.56 -45.35 -14.23
N PRO A 528 6.14 -45.64 -15.41
CA PRO A 528 6.19 -47.01 -15.94
C PRO A 528 6.80 -48.01 -14.96
N ALA A 529 6.22 -49.21 -14.88
CA ALA A 529 6.71 -50.28 -14.01
C ALA A 529 8.19 -50.60 -14.30
N GLY A 530 8.97 -50.81 -13.23
CA GLY A 530 10.42 -51.09 -13.31
C GLY A 530 11.31 -49.86 -13.48
N THR A 531 10.76 -48.65 -13.46
CA THR A 531 11.55 -47.41 -13.47
C THR A 531 12.33 -47.25 -12.16
N LYS A 532 13.65 -47.11 -12.25
CA LYS A 532 14.54 -46.97 -11.08
C LYS A 532 15.35 -45.69 -11.17
N LEU A 533 15.24 -44.84 -10.15
CA LEU A 533 16.00 -43.59 -10.06
C LEU A 533 17.23 -43.76 -9.17
N LYS A 534 18.41 -43.68 -9.79
CA LYS A 534 19.69 -43.61 -9.07
C LYS A 534 19.83 -42.28 -8.34
N PRO A 535 20.70 -42.17 -7.32
CA PRO A 535 21.06 -40.88 -6.71
C PRO A 535 21.40 -39.84 -7.78
N GLY A 536 20.75 -38.66 -7.71
CA GLY A 536 20.96 -37.58 -8.66
C GLY A 536 20.20 -37.70 -9.98
N ALA A 537 19.57 -38.84 -10.28
CA ALA A 537 18.80 -39.02 -11.52
C ALA A 537 17.43 -38.36 -11.43
N THR A 538 16.93 -37.91 -12.57
CA THR A 538 15.64 -37.26 -12.77
C THR A 538 14.69 -38.15 -13.59
N TRP A 539 13.40 -37.85 -13.47
CA TRP A 539 12.34 -38.36 -14.34
C TRP A 539 11.34 -37.24 -14.61
N THR A 540 11.02 -37.03 -15.88
CA THR A 540 10.20 -35.90 -16.34
C THR A 540 8.98 -36.43 -17.07
N ALA A 541 7.82 -35.85 -16.74
CA ALA A 541 6.59 -35.99 -17.52
C ALA A 541 6.17 -34.63 -18.07
N ALA A 542 5.79 -34.56 -19.34
CA ALA A 542 5.43 -33.28 -19.97
C ALA A 542 4.12 -33.36 -20.76
N ARG A 543 3.51 -32.20 -21.00
CA ARG A 543 2.27 -32.10 -21.76
C ARG A 543 2.45 -32.58 -23.20
N ALA A 544 1.61 -33.52 -23.63
CA ALA A 544 1.59 -33.99 -25.01
C ALA A 544 1.43 -32.82 -26.00
N GLY A 545 2.28 -32.80 -27.04
CA GLY A 545 2.29 -31.73 -28.05
C GLY A 545 3.25 -30.57 -27.78
N THR A 546 3.89 -30.48 -26.61
CA THR A 546 4.94 -29.48 -26.34
C THR A 546 6.32 -29.96 -26.78
N SER A 547 7.31 -29.05 -26.81
CA SER A 547 8.71 -29.42 -27.05
C SER A 547 9.26 -30.34 -25.97
N ASP A 548 8.87 -30.11 -24.72
CA ASP A 548 9.39 -30.82 -23.55
C ASP A 548 8.97 -32.29 -23.57
N ALA A 549 7.79 -32.59 -24.14
CA ALA A 549 7.34 -33.97 -24.35
C ALA A 549 8.23 -34.80 -25.29
N ARG A 550 9.09 -34.17 -26.12
CA ARG A 550 10.04 -34.91 -26.95
C ARG A 550 11.24 -35.46 -26.16
N GLY A 551 11.57 -34.84 -25.03
CA GLY A 551 12.66 -35.25 -24.14
C GLY A 551 12.19 -35.95 -22.86
N ALA A 552 10.91 -35.83 -22.51
CA ALA A 552 10.32 -36.43 -21.31
C ALA A 552 10.16 -37.96 -21.43
N GLN A 553 10.24 -38.66 -20.29
CA GLN A 553 10.06 -40.11 -20.22
C GLN A 553 8.58 -40.53 -20.21
N ALA A 554 7.67 -39.59 -19.97
CA ALA A 554 6.23 -39.77 -20.12
C ALA A 554 5.55 -38.49 -20.63
N SER A 555 4.36 -38.65 -21.21
CA SER A 555 3.49 -37.52 -21.55
C SER A 555 2.14 -37.60 -20.87
N TYR A 556 1.48 -36.46 -20.75
CA TYR A 556 0.10 -36.34 -20.24
C TYR A 556 -0.73 -35.39 -21.11
N ASP A 557 -2.05 -35.56 -21.12
CA ASP A 557 -2.94 -34.81 -22.03
C ASP A 557 -3.61 -33.59 -21.42
N THR A 558 -3.70 -33.49 -20.09
CA THR A 558 -4.36 -32.35 -19.43
C THR A 558 -3.32 -31.31 -19.00
N THR A 559 -3.52 -30.03 -19.35
CA THR A 559 -2.60 -28.94 -18.96
C THR A 559 -2.58 -28.74 -17.44
N LEU A 560 -1.41 -28.52 -16.85
CA LEU A 560 -1.34 -27.84 -15.55
C LEU A 560 -1.86 -26.41 -15.69
N SER A 561 -2.75 -26.00 -14.80
CA SER A 561 -3.44 -24.71 -14.94
C SER A 561 -2.50 -23.54 -14.64
N PHE A 562 -2.57 -22.52 -15.49
CA PHE A 562 -1.89 -21.25 -15.26
C PHE A 562 -2.57 -20.42 -14.17
N LEU A 563 -3.89 -20.57 -13.97
CA LEU A 563 -4.67 -19.85 -12.95
C LEU A 563 -4.43 -20.39 -11.52
N GLY A 564 -3.36 -21.13 -11.31
CA GLY A 564 -3.10 -21.90 -10.10
C GLY A 564 -3.22 -23.41 -10.34
N THR A 565 -2.28 -24.16 -9.79
CA THR A 565 -2.17 -25.62 -9.93
C THR A 565 -1.35 -26.20 -8.79
N GLY A 566 -1.53 -27.49 -8.51
CA GLY A 566 -0.63 -28.23 -7.63
C GLY A 566 -0.27 -29.58 -8.21
N VAL A 567 0.71 -30.24 -7.61
CA VAL A 567 1.10 -31.62 -7.94
C VAL A 567 1.18 -32.44 -6.66
N TRP A 568 0.61 -33.64 -6.69
CA TRP A 568 0.68 -34.65 -5.64
C TRP A 568 1.42 -35.87 -6.19
N LEU A 569 2.57 -36.19 -5.59
CA LEU A 569 3.35 -37.39 -5.89
C LEU A 569 3.02 -38.46 -4.85
N ALA A 570 2.53 -39.61 -5.30
CA ALA A 570 2.23 -40.76 -4.46
C ALA A 570 3.03 -42.00 -4.88
N ASP A 571 3.40 -42.83 -3.90
CA ASP A 571 4.03 -44.12 -4.16
C ASP A 571 3.03 -45.16 -4.74
N ASP A 572 3.49 -46.39 -4.94
CA ASP A 572 2.68 -47.49 -5.50
C ASP A 572 1.54 -47.96 -4.56
N ARG A 573 1.58 -47.56 -3.29
CA ARG A 573 0.53 -47.77 -2.29
C ARG A 573 -0.43 -46.59 -2.17
N GLY A 574 -0.13 -45.48 -2.85
CA GLY A 574 -0.92 -44.26 -2.81
C GLY A 574 -0.52 -43.29 -1.68
N ASP A 575 0.53 -43.61 -0.91
CA ASP A 575 1.01 -42.77 0.18
C ASP A 575 1.71 -41.52 -0.38
N ARG A 576 1.51 -40.35 0.26
CA ARG A 576 2.17 -39.09 -0.16
C ARG A 576 3.69 -39.22 -0.04
N VAL A 577 4.39 -39.01 -1.15
CA VAL A 577 5.85 -38.87 -1.19
C VAL A 577 6.26 -37.40 -1.12
N ASP A 578 5.64 -36.56 -1.95
CA ASP A 578 5.87 -35.12 -2.01
C ASP A 578 4.68 -34.42 -2.67
N SER A 579 4.61 -33.11 -2.55
CA SER A 579 3.62 -32.28 -3.24
C SER A 579 4.17 -30.88 -3.50
N VAL A 580 3.50 -30.06 -4.30
CA VAL A 580 3.81 -28.63 -4.43
C VAL A 580 2.57 -27.88 -4.91
N GLY A 581 2.28 -26.73 -4.32
CA GLY A 581 1.21 -25.82 -4.73
C GLY A 581 1.74 -24.52 -5.34
N VAL A 582 1.20 -24.15 -6.50
CA VAL A 582 1.39 -22.86 -7.17
C VAL A 582 0.03 -22.16 -7.18
N TYR A 583 -0.26 -21.39 -6.16
CA TYR A 583 -1.60 -20.83 -5.94
C TYR A 583 -1.61 -19.35 -5.57
N GLY A 584 -0.52 -18.81 -5.00
CA GLY A 584 -0.44 -17.39 -4.68
C GLY A 584 -0.56 -16.55 -5.95
N ARG A 585 -1.53 -15.63 -5.99
CA ARG A 585 -1.75 -14.71 -7.11
C ARG A 585 -1.41 -13.29 -6.70
N ASN A 586 -0.18 -12.83 -6.87
CA ASN A 586 0.26 -11.52 -6.38
C ASN A 586 -0.25 -10.31 -7.20
N GLU A 587 -1.02 -10.50 -8.27
CA GLU A 587 -1.46 -9.41 -9.16
C GLU A 587 -2.81 -8.77 -8.80
N LEU A 588 -3.44 -9.20 -7.71
CA LEU A 588 -4.75 -8.70 -7.28
C LEU A 588 -4.69 -8.29 -5.81
N ASP A 589 -5.40 -7.21 -5.46
CA ASP A 589 -5.52 -6.73 -4.07
C ASP A 589 -6.33 -7.68 -3.17
N ALA A 590 -6.94 -8.74 -3.72
CA ALA A 590 -7.84 -9.64 -2.98
C ALA A 590 -7.11 -10.72 -2.16
N SER A 591 -7.86 -11.53 -1.39
CA SER A 591 -7.34 -12.76 -0.79
C SER A 591 -6.99 -13.80 -1.87
N ILE A 592 -5.70 -14.15 -1.97
CA ILE A 592 -5.11 -14.80 -3.16
C ILE A 592 -4.55 -16.21 -2.93
N ASP A 593 -4.60 -16.74 -1.71
CA ASP A 593 -4.08 -18.08 -1.41
C ASP A 593 -5.19 -19.14 -1.48
N THR A 594 -5.21 -19.92 -2.55
CA THR A 594 -6.10 -21.09 -2.67
C THR A 594 -5.59 -22.22 -1.78
N VAL A 595 -6.45 -22.69 -0.88
CA VAL A 595 -6.18 -23.84 -0.02
C VAL A 595 -6.16 -25.13 -0.85
N SER A 596 -5.10 -25.93 -0.73
CA SER A 596 -4.95 -27.17 -1.51
C SER A 596 -4.18 -28.26 -0.76
N PRO A 597 -4.59 -29.54 -0.83
CA PRO A 597 -3.80 -30.65 -0.28
C PRO A 597 -2.44 -30.82 -0.99
N CYS A 598 -2.25 -30.23 -2.18
CA CYS A 598 -0.97 -30.24 -2.85
C CYS A 598 0.02 -29.23 -2.23
N SER A 599 -0.45 -28.23 -1.51
CA SER A 599 0.40 -27.18 -0.94
C SER A 599 1.04 -27.62 0.38
N LYS A 600 2.26 -27.13 0.66
CA LYS A 600 2.86 -27.18 2.01
C LYS A 600 3.30 -25.78 2.41
N GLY A 601 2.98 -25.37 3.65
CA GLY A 601 3.29 -24.02 4.14
C GLY A 601 2.75 -22.94 3.21
N LEU A 602 3.56 -21.93 2.89
CA LEU A 602 3.20 -20.90 1.92
C LEU A 602 3.30 -21.41 0.49
N THR A 603 2.29 -21.13 -0.32
CA THR A 603 2.23 -21.57 -1.73
C THR A 603 3.17 -20.74 -2.61
N LEU A 604 3.61 -21.33 -3.74
CA LEU A 604 4.34 -20.59 -4.76
C LEU A 604 3.46 -19.53 -5.43
N THR A 605 4.08 -18.39 -5.75
CA THR A 605 3.43 -17.29 -6.45
C THR A 605 3.39 -17.56 -7.96
N THR A 606 2.19 -17.73 -8.50
CA THR A 606 1.87 -18.11 -9.88
C THR A 606 2.59 -17.27 -10.95
N TYR A 607 2.75 -15.97 -10.69
CA TYR A 607 3.32 -15.01 -11.63
C TYR A 607 4.81 -14.73 -11.41
N LEU A 608 5.46 -15.43 -10.47
CA LEU A 608 6.89 -15.23 -10.18
C LEU A 608 7.80 -15.63 -11.35
N VAL A 609 7.44 -16.66 -12.12
CA VAL A 609 8.27 -17.16 -13.24
C VAL A 609 8.18 -16.26 -14.47
N ASP A 610 9.35 -15.86 -14.99
CA ASP A 610 9.47 -15.15 -16.26
C ASP A 610 9.40 -16.13 -17.43
N ARG A 611 8.23 -16.21 -18.04
CA ARG A 611 7.94 -17.11 -19.16
C ARG A 611 8.60 -16.67 -20.47
N MET A 612 8.91 -15.38 -20.63
CA MET A 612 9.64 -14.88 -21.80
C MET A 612 11.12 -15.27 -21.74
N ARG A 613 11.70 -15.35 -20.54
CA ARG A 613 13.03 -15.95 -20.32
C ARG A 613 13.00 -17.47 -20.16
N GLY A 614 11.81 -18.06 -20.17
CA GLY A 614 11.64 -19.50 -20.12
C GLY A 614 11.96 -20.13 -18.79
N GLN A 615 11.59 -19.44 -17.71
CA GLN A 615 11.77 -19.91 -16.36
C GLN A 615 10.71 -20.95 -15.94
N SER A 616 11.05 -21.71 -14.91
CA SER A 616 10.22 -22.66 -14.19
C SER A 616 10.46 -22.50 -12.68
N PHE A 617 9.69 -23.21 -11.85
CA PHE A 617 10.00 -23.33 -10.44
C PHE A 617 10.93 -24.50 -10.19
N GLN A 618 12.07 -24.24 -9.55
CA GLN A 618 13.09 -25.23 -9.26
C GLN A 618 13.33 -25.36 -7.76
N ARG A 619 13.40 -26.59 -7.27
CA ARG A 619 13.60 -26.88 -5.85
C ARG A 619 15.02 -26.54 -5.39
N VAL A 620 15.12 -25.69 -4.39
CA VAL A 620 16.36 -25.30 -3.73
C VAL A 620 16.46 -25.79 -2.28
N ALA A 621 15.33 -26.05 -1.61
CA ALA A 621 15.29 -26.44 -0.21
C ALA A 621 14.18 -27.47 0.14
N PHE A 622 14.14 -27.86 1.42
CA PHE A 622 13.23 -28.86 2.02
C PHE A 622 12.76 -28.40 3.42
N THR A 623 12.25 -27.19 3.50
CA THR A 623 11.72 -26.51 4.69
C THR A 623 10.30 -26.93 5.05
N GLY A 624 9.52 -27.42 4.06
CA GLY A 624 8.10 -27.70 4.23
C GLY A 624 7.18 -26.51 3.91
N SER A 625 7.72 -25.45 3.32
CA SER A 625 7.00 -24.32 2.73
C SER A 625 7.33 -24.25 1.24
N ASP A 626 6.34 -24.36 0.36
CA ASP A 626 6.56 -24.40 -1.09
C ASP A 626 7.27 -23.13 -1.58
N ALA A 627 6.89 -21.97 -1.05
CA ALA A 627 7.53 -20.70 -1.35
C ALA A 627 9.03 -20.72 -1.01
N ASP A 628 9.42 -21.28 0.14
CA ASP A 628 10.83 -21.36 0.57
C ASP A 628 11.60 -22.50 -0.11
N ASP A 629 10.89 -23.54 -0.54
CA ASP A 629 11.50 -24.73 -1.15
C ASP A 629 11.85 -24.55 -2.62
N PHE A 630 11.24 -23.59 -3.32
CA PHE A 630 11.44 -23.37 -4.75
C PHE A 630 11.81 -21.91 -5.08
N ARG A 631 12.51 -21.73 -6.19
CA ARG A 631 12.78 -20.42 -6.81
C ARG A 631 12.40 -20.42 -8.29
N ALA A 632 12.18 -19.24 -8.86
CA ALA A 632 12.11 -19.08 -10.31
C ALA A 632 13.51 -19.07 -10.93
N ALA A 633 13.76 -19.91 -11.93
CA ALA A 633 15.04 -19.99 -12.65
C ALA A 633 14.83 -20.52 -14.08
N GLU A 634 15.79 -20.33 -14.99
CA GLU A 634 15.72 -20.86 -16.36
C GLU A 634 15.50 -22.37 -16.34
N ALA A 635 14.50 -22.86 -17.09
CA ALA A 635 14.06 -24.25 -16.99
C ALA A 635 15.15 -25.26 -17.41
N THR A 636 15.28 -26.35 -16.64
CA THR A 636 16.32 -27.38 -16.80
C THR A 636 15.75 -28.80 -16.87
N PRO A 637 14.74 -29.09 -17.73
CA PRO A 637 14.13 -30.40 -17.78
C PRO A 637 15.16 -31.49 -18.13
N GLY A 638 15.25 -32.51 -17.28
CA GLY A 638 16.20 -33.61 -17.37
C GLY A 638 17.45 -33.42 -16.50
N GLU A 639 17.67 -32.25 -15.90
CA GLU A 639 18.82 -31.96 -15.04
C GLU A 639 18.38 -31.70 -13.60
N ARG A 640 18.98 -32.42 -12.64
CA ARG A 640 18.61 -32.23 -11.24
C ARG A 640 19.07 -30.85 -10.75
N THR A 641 18.13 -30.05 -10.27
CA THR A 641 18.41 -28.78 -9.58
C THR A 641 19.41 -28.97 -8.43
N THR A 642 20.40 -28.08 -8.36
CA THR A 642 21.33 -28.03 -7.23
C THR A 642 20.65 -27.36 -6.05
N LEU A 643 20.68 -27.99 -4.87
CA LEU A 643 20.14 -27.41 -3.65
C LEU A 643 20.97 -26.20 -3.24
N ASP A 644 20.26 -25.16 -2.82
CA ASP A 644 20.78 -23.87 -2.42
C ASP A 644 19.96 -23.47 -1.18
N GLU A 645 20.22 -24.18 -0.06
CA GLU A 645 19.39 -24.13 1.15
C GLU A 645 19.37 -22.72 1.77
N ASP A 646 20.39 -21.91 1.49
CA ASP A 646 20.52 -20.54 1.96
C ASP A 646 20.12 -19.51 0.89
N TYR A 647 19.60 -19.92 -0.28
CA TYR A 647 19.30 -19.02 -1.42
C TYR A 647 18.62 -17.71 -1.02
N ARG A 648 17.56 -17.76 -0.20
CA ARG A 648 16.82 -16.56 0.23
C ARG A 648 17.65 -15.69 1.15
N ALA A 649 18.24 -16.27 2.19
CA ALA A 649 19.11 -15.55 3.14
C ALA A 649 20.35 -14.97 2.44
N GLU A 650 20.93 -15.70 1.48
CA GLU A 650 22.04 -15.24 0.65
C GLU A 650 21.59 -14.17 -0.35
N THR A 651 20.39 -14.23 -0.90
CA THR A 651 19.87 -13.19 -1.80
C THR A 651 19.67 -11.88 -1.04
N GLU A 652 19.13 -11.96 0.17
CA GLU A 652 18.98 -10.83 1.10
C GLU A 652 20.35 -10.31 1.61
N ALA A 653 21.32 -11.21 1.89
CA ALA A 653 22.64 -10.83 2.40
C ALA A 653 23.62 -10.37 1.31
N ARG A 654 23.63 -10.99 0.12
CA ARG A 654 24.56 -10.69 -0.99
C ARG A 654 24.24 -9.37 -1.66
N ALA A 655 22.97 -8.92 -1.65
CA ALA A 655 22.63 -7.58 -2.10
C ALA A 655 23.37 -6.50 -1.30
N GLY A 656 23.64 -6.75 -0.01
CA GLY A 656 24.49 -5.91 0.84
C GLY A 656 25.99 -5.93 0.51
N ASP A 657 26.49 -6.96 -0.20
CA ASP A 657 27.90 -7.11 -0.57
C ASP A 657 28.20 -6.70 -2.03
N THR A 658 27.19 -6.54 -2.90
CA THR A 658 27.37 -6.24 -4.34
C THR A 658 27.14 -4.79 -4.77
N ALA A 659 26.92 -3.84 -3.87
CA ALA A 659 26.86 -2.41 -4.21
C ALA A 659 28.29 -1.83 -4.40
N THR A 660 29.04 -2.34 -5.38
CA THR A 660 30.32 -1.72 -5.79
C THR A 660 30.04 -0.43 -6.59
N GLY A 661 29.68 0.62 -5.87
CA GLY A 661 30.00 2.02 -6.13
C GLY A 661 29.82 2.52 -7.56
N SER A 662 28.61 3.01 -7.87
CA SER A 662 28.27 4.22 -8.63
C SER A 662 26.82 4.10 -9.09
N ALA A 663 26.02 5.17 -9.00
CA ALA A 663 24.84 5.27 -9.86
C ALA A 663 25.27 5.07 -11.32
N PRO A 664 24.42 4.47 -12.18
CA PRO A 664 24.75 4.29 -13.58
C PRO A 664 25.17 5.63 -14.21
N ALA A 665 26.36 5.66 -14.80
CA ALA A 665 26.72 6.73 -15.72
C ALA A 665 25.99 6.48 -17.04
N ALA A 666 25.44 7.53 -17.66
CA ALA A 666 24.73 7.44 -18.93
C ALA A 666 25.51 6.57 -19.94
N THR A 667 24.96 5.42 -20.32
CA THR A 667 25.46 4.63 -21.46
C THR A 667 24.33 4.29 -22.42
N ASP A 668 24.45 4.83 -23.63
CA ASP A 668 23.99 4.32 -24.92
C ASP A 668 22.50 3.97 -25.07
N ALA A 669 21.62 4.96 -24.92
CA ALA A 669 20.40 5.03 -25.71
C ALA A 669 20.37 6.35 -26.49
N VAL A 670 20.52 6.24 -27.81
CA VAL A 670 20.49 7.30 -28.83
C VAL A 670 21.78 8.13 -28.96
N GLY A 671 22.51 7.89 -30.04
CA GLY A 671 23.79 8.52 -30.31
C GLY A 671 23.70 10.01 -30.63
N ALA A 672 24.55 10.82 -30.00
CA ALA A 672 25.64 11.54 -30.66
C ALA A 672 26.42 12.44 -29.66
N ALA A 673 27.75 12.34 -29.75
CA ALA A 673 28.77 13.35 -29.44
C ALA A 673 29.13 13.68 -27.97
N GLY A 674 30.37 13.31 -27.62
CA GLY A 674 31.31 14.26 -26.99
C GLY A 674 31.61 14.05 -25.51
N THR A 675 32.43 13.04 -25.20
CA THR A 675 33.07 12.92 -23.88
C THR A 675 33.91 14.17 -23.57
N SER A 676 33.50 14.95 -22.58
CA SER A 676 34.33 16.02 -22.01
C SER A 676 34.99 15.53 -20.72
N ALA A 677 36.31 15.51 -20.72
CA ALA A 677 37.12 15.06 -19.59
C ALA A 677 36.93 15.97 -18.37
N ALA A 678 36.75 15.36 -17.20
CA ALA A 678 36.75 16.01 -15.89
C ALA A 678 38.02 16.86 -15.71
N LYS A 679 37.86 18.18 -15.82
CA LYS A 679 38.90 19.13 -15.42
C LYS A 679 38.79 19.32 -13.91
N SER A 680 39.77 18.80 -13.19
CA SER A 680 40.06 19.22 -11.81
C SER A 680 40.08 20.75 -11.75
N ARG A 681 39.05 21.34 -11.13
CA ARG A 681 39.00 22.77 -10.83
C ARG A 681 40.01 23.00 -9.71
N THR A 682 41.24 23.36 -10.09
CA THR A 682 42.23 23.85 -9.12
C THR A 682 41.68 25.14 -8.49
N ALA A 683 41.27 25.06 -7.23
CA ALA A 683 40.75 26.19 -6.47
C ALA A 683 41.85 27.26 -6.33
N SER A 684 41.77 28.30 -7.15
CA SER A 684 42.55 29.52 -6.96
C SER A 684 41.96 30.26 -5.77
N THR A 685 42.49 30.05 -4.56
CA THR A 685 42.19 30.91 -3.40
C THR A 685 42.55 32.35 -3.77
N ALA A 686 41.55 33.23 -3.93
CA ALA A 686 41.77 34.63 -4.23
C ALA A 686 42.66 35.22 -3.12
N LYS A 687 43.83 35.76 -3.49
CA LYS A 687 44.72 36.39 -2.51
C LYS A 687 44.10 37.71 -2.04
N PRO A 688 44.20 38.06 -0.74
CA PRO A 688 43.82 39.38 -0.25
C PRO A 688 44.46 40.49 -1.09
N LEU A 689 43.73 41.58 -1.32
CA LEU A 689 44.23 42.73 -2.05
C LEU A 689 45.49 43.28 -1.35
N ALA A 690 46.63 43.21 -2.04
CA ALA A 690 47.86 43.86 -1.62
C ALA A 690 47.69 45.39 -1.68
N GLY A 691 47.46 46.00 -0.52
CA GLY A 691 47.13 47.42 -0.35
C GLY A 691 47.32 47.88 1.10
N THR A 692 46.91 49.10 1.41
CA THR A 692 46.95 49.66 2.77
C THR A 692 45.68 49.26 3.53
N ALA A 693 45.78 48.95 4.82
CA ALA A 693 44.61 48.74 5.67
C ALA A 693 43.68 49.96 5.60
N ALA A 694 42.39 49.72 5.36
CA ALA A 694 41.39 50.79 5.31
C ALA A 694 41.17 51.37 6.70
N THR A 695 41.04 52.69 6.82
CA THR A 695 40.60 53.30 8.08
C THR A 695 39.07 53.24 8.14
N VAL A 696 38.55 52.39 9.03
CA VAL A 696 37.10 52.23 9.26
C VAL A 696 36.63 53.35 10.18
N LEU A 697 35.77 54.23 9.68
CA LEU A 697 35.21 55.35 10.46
C LEU A 697 34.04 54.89 11.32
N ARG A 698 33.17 54.05 10.75
CA ARG A 698 31.97 53.50 11.38
C ARG A 698 31.65 52.12 10.80
N ALA A 699 31.15 51.21 11.63
CA ALA A 699 30.78 49.86 11.24
C ALA A 699 29.43 49.47 11.84
N TRP A 700 28.72 48.58 11.17
CA TRP A 700 27.40 48.13 11.57
C TRP A 700 27.16 46.66 11.19
N SER A 701 26.28 46.01 11.93
CA SER A 701 25.74 44.68 11.69
C SER A 701 24.23 44.77 11.50
N GLY A 702 23.70 44.11 10.48
CA GLY A 702 22.26 44.00 10.28
C GLY A 702 21.90 42.75 9.50
N THR A 703 20.60 42.55 9.29
CA THR A 703 20.04 41.45 8.50
C THR A 703 19.01 42.04 7.55
N SER A 704 19.09 41.73 6.26
CA SER A 704 18.01 42.09 5.33
C SER A 704 17.03 40.94 5.16
N GLN A 705 15.76 41.28 5.11
CA GLN A 705 14.69 40.34 4.78
C GLN A 705 14.56 40.22 3.26
N ASN A 706 14.22 39.02 2.77
CA ASN A 706 13.90 38.74 1.36
C ASN A 706 15.05 39.06 0.37
N GLY A 707 16.25 38.56 0.66
CA GLY A 707 17.40 38.65 -0.23
C GLY A 707 18.39 39.77 0.11
N ARG A 708 19.06 40.31 -0.92
CA ARG A 708 20.12 41.32 -0.77
C ARG A 708 19.57 42.64 -0.22
N LEU A 709 20.33 43.33 0.62
CA LEU A 709 19.99 44.68 1.05
C LEU A 709 19.90 45.64 -0.16
N THR A 710 18.75 46.30 -0.31
CA THR A 710 18.47 47.26 -1.38
C THR A 710 18.50 48.72 -0.88
N ALA A 711 17.98 48.96 0.32
CA ALA A 711 18.03 50.26 1.01
C ALA A 711 19.44 50.56 1.56
N ALA A 712 19.69 51.82 1.97
CA ALA A 712 21.00 52.22 2.51
C ALA A 712 21.39 51.47 3.79
N HIS A 713 20.40 51.05 4.58
CA HIS A 713 20.51 50.20 5.78
C HIS A 713 19.18 49.46 6.00
N ALA A 714 19.20 48.36 6.74
CA ALA A 714 18.01 47.71 7.26
C ALA A 714 17.55 48.38 8.56
N ASP A 715 16.29 48.15 8.94
CA ASP A 715 15.78 48.51 10.26
C ASP A 715 16.41 47.61 11.33
N GLY A 716 16.70 48.16 12.51
CA GLY A 716 17.32 47.41 13.61
C GLY A 716 18.83 47.16 13.50
N GLU A 717 19.50 47.80 12.54
CA GLU A 717 20.95 47.71 12.38
C GLU A 717 21.70 48.19 13.65
N THR A 718 22.68 47.41 14.12
CA THR A 718 23.44 47.68 15.35
C THR A 718 24.85 48.17 15.03
N SER A 719 25.34 49.18 15.75
CA SER A 719 26.71 49.67 15.56
C SER A 719 27.74 48.64 16.03
N LEU A 720 28.76 48.40 15.22
CA LEU A 720 29.96 47.64 15.59
C LEU A 720 31.08 48.63 15.91
N ASP A 721 31.91 48.31 16.90
CA ASP A 721 33.10 49.11 17.21
C ASP A 721 34.18 48.86 16.14
N PRO A 722 34.61 49.90 15.38
CA PRO A 722 35.65 49.78 14.37
C PRO A 722 36.97 49.20 14.87
N ALA A 723 37.27 49.30 16.18
CA ALA A 723 38.51 48.78 16.77
C ALA A 723 38.65 47.26 16.68
N PHE A 724 37.55 46.52 16.53
CA PHE A 724 37.59 45.06 16.39
C PHE A 724 37.71 44.57 14.94
N ILE A 725 37.64 45.48 13.95
CA ILE A 725 37.79 45.15 12.53
C ILE A 725 39.29 45.11 12.19
N GLY A 726 39.85 43.91 12.04
CA GLY A 726 41.28 43.72 11.80
C GLY A 726 42.08 43.13 12.97
N ALA A 727 41.43 42.86 14.11
CA ALA A 727 42.05 42.12 15.22
C ALA A 727 42.17 40.64 14.84
N SER A 728 43.38 40.13 14.66
CA SER A 728 43.64 38.73 14.32
C SER A 728 43.50 37.82 15.55
N SER A 729 42.46 36.98 15.61
CA SER A 729 42.52 35.73 16.38
C SER A 729 42.99 34.59 15.47
N PRO A 730 43.89 33.69 15.92
CA PRO A 730 44.32 32.54 15.14
C PRO A 730 43.15 31.60 14.79
N ALA A 731 43.21 30.98 13.61
CA ALA A 731 42.31 29.91 13.20
C ALA A 731 42.42 28.74 14.20
N GLY A 732 41.41 28.60 15.06
CA GLY A 732 41.38 27.61 16.15
C GLY A 732 40.77 28.13 17.46
N ALA A 733 40.66 29.46 17.65
CA ALA A 733 40.12 30.07 18.88
C ALA A 733 38.60 30.38 18.83
N ALA A 734 37.94 30.19 17.67
CA ALA A 734 36.58 30.68 17.40
C ALA A 734 35.48 30.14 18.34
N ALA A 735 35.64 28.91 18.86
CA ALA A 735 34.67 28.33 19.80
C ALA A 735 34.84 28.83 21.25
N ALA A 736 36.06 29.17 21.65
CA ALA A 736 36.34 29.70 22.99
C ALA A 736 36.09 31.21 23.09
N ASP A 737 36.33 31.95 22.00
CA ASP A 737 36.15 33.41 21.94
C ASP A 737 34.67 33.84 21.91
N ALA A 738 33.76 32.98 21.42
CA ALA A 738 32.31 33.21 21.45
C ALA A 738 31.73 33.18 22.89
N ALA A 739 32.32 32.37 23.77
CA ALA A 739 31.95 32.29 25.19
C ALA A 739 32.58 33.41 26.04
N ALA A 740 33.63 34.08 25.54
CA ALA A 740 34.37 35.13 26.24
C ALA A 740 34.11 36.57 25.73
N GLY A 741 33.40 36.73 24.61
CA GLY A 741 33.07 38.05 24.03
C GLY A 741 34.25 38.78 23.37
N THR A 742 35.31 38.06 22.98
CA THR A 742 36.60 38.63 22.51
C THR A 742 36.91 38.38 21.03
N GLY A 743 36.04 37.71 20.27
CA GLY A 743 36.23 37.47 18.83
C GLY A 743 35.86 38.66 17.93
N ALA A 744 36.34 38.68 16.68
CA ALA A 744 35.91 39.67 15.68
C ALA A 744 34.37 39.63 15.53
N PRO A 745 33.67 40.78 15.57
CA PRO A 745 32.22 40.81 15.54
C PRO A 745 31.71 40.13 14.27
N ALA A 746 30.75 39.22 14.43
CA ALA A 746 30.13 38.47 13.34
C ALA A 746 28.62 38.76 13.30
N SER A 747 28.07 38.80 12.09
CA SER A 747 26.63 38.91 11.85
C SER A 747 26.14 37.53 11.44
N THR A 748 25.09 37.02 12.10
CA THR A 748 24.56 35.67 11.87
C THR A 748 23.05 35.68 11.75
N ASP A 749 22.52 34.75 10.96
CA ASP A 749 21.09 34.44 10.87
C ASP A 749 20.95 32.94 10.57
N HIS A 750 19.97 32.29 11.17
CA HIS A 750 19.68 30.87 10.91
C HIS A 750 18.31 30.64 10.24
N ALA A 751 17.50 31.70 10.14
CA ALA A 751 16.17 31.69 9.56
C ALA A 751 16.26 32.13 8.08
N TYR A 752 15.34 32.99 7.65
CA TYR A 752 15.21 33.48 6.26
C TYR A 752 15.98 34.77 5.97
N GLY A 753 16.67 35.35 6.97
CA GLY A 753 17.33 36.65 6.85
C GLY A 753 18.74 36.54 6.29
N TYR A 754 19.21 37.55 5.57
CA TYR A 754 20.57 37.57 5.01
C TYR A 754 21.46 38.55 5.80
N PRO A 755 22.34 38.04 6.69
CA PRO A 755 23.14 38.88 7.58
C PRO A 755 24.22 39.62 6.80
N TYR A 756 24.52 40.83 7.25
CA TYR A 756 25.50 41.69 6.61
C TYR A 756 26.27 42.56 7.61
N GLN A 757 27.46 42.99 7.17
CA GLN A 757 28.25 44.02 7.82
C GLN A 757 28.44 45.21 6.88
N ARG A 758 28.17 46.42 7.37
CA ARG A 758 28.27 47.66 6.61
C ARG A 758 29.35 48.55 7.21
N PHE A 759 30.16 49.18 6.37
CA PHE A 759 31.31 49.97 6.79
C PHE A 759 31.34 51.32 6.06
N GLU A 760 31.67 52.38 6.79
CA GLU A 760 32.05 53.67 6.23
C GLU A 760 33.56 53.84 6.39
N LEU A 761 34.28 53.96 5.27
CA LEU A 761 35.74 54.03 5.23
C LEU A 761 36.19 55.44 4.86
N ASP A 762 37.33 55.86 5.41
CA ASP A 762 38.04 57.06 4.94
C ASP A 762 38.53 56.82 3.50
N ALA A 763 38.19 57.77 2.62
CA ALA A 763 38.51 57.75 1.20
C ALA A 763 39.18 59.05 0.73
N ALA A 764 39.72 59.88 1.63
CA ALA A 764 40.38 61.15 1.27
C ALA A 764 41.53 60.99 0.25
N GLY A 765 42.22 59.85 0.27
CA GLY A 765 43.30 59.49 -0.67
C GLY A 765 42.88 58.63 -1.87
N LEU A 766 41.60 58.25 -1.98
CA LEU A 766 41.10 57.39 -3.06
C LEU A 766 40.56 58.22 -4.22
N LYS A 767 40.62 57.65 -5.43
CA LYS A 767 40.08 58.26 -6.66
C LYS A 767 39.38 57.21 -7.51
N THR A 768 38.65 57.63 -8.54
CA THR A 768 38.07 56.70 -9.52
C THR A 768 39.14 55.72 -10.03
N GLY A 769 38.83 54.43 -10.02
CA GLY A 769 39.75 53.36 -10.35
C GLY A 769 40.50 52.75 -9.15
N SER A 770 40.47 53.38 -7.97
CA SER A 770 40.95 52.76 -6.72
C SER A 770 40.20 51.46 -6.42
N ARG A 771 40.85 50.53 -5.71
CA ARG A 771 40.31 49.21 -5.38
C ARG A 771 40.04 49.09 -3.88
N ILE A 772 38.97 48.40 -3.52
CA ILE A 772 38.65 47.98 -2.16
C ILE A 772 38.77 46.47 -2.09
N GLY A 773 39.45 45.99 -1.06
CA GLY A 773 39.56 44.60 -0.68
C GLY A 773 38.87 44.36 0.66
N TRP A 774 38.26 43.19 0.79
CA TRP A 774 37.73 42.66 2.03
C TRP A 774 38.27 41.25 2.23
N SER A 775 38.55 40.88 3.48
CA SER A 775 38.86 39.52 3.89
C SER A 775 38.04 39.12 5.10
N GLY A 776 37.60 37.87 5.16
CA GLY A 776 36.82 37.34 6.27
C GLY A 776 36.39 35.92 6.04
N ALA A 777 35.34 35.45 6.73
CA ALA A 777 34.82 34.11 6.59
C ALA A 777 33.30 34.05 6.72
N THR A 778 32.70 33.02 6.13
CA THR A 778 31.31 32.58 6.30
C THR A 778 31.30 31.13 6.79
N THR A 779 30.12 30.49 6.83
CA THR A 779 29.91 29.08 7.12
C THR A 779 29.56 28.32 5.83
N GLY A 780 29.93 27.04 5.76
CA GLY A 780 29.61 26.16 4.64
C GLY A 780 30.01 26.72 3.27
N ARG A 781 29.12 26.53 2.29
CA ARG A 781 29.31 26.96 0.88
C ARG A 781 28.63 28.28 0.56
N ASN A 782 28.26 29.06 1.58
CA ASN A 782 27.55 30.32 1.41
C ASN A 782 28.37 31.33 0.58
N GLU A 783 27.66 32.23 -0.11
CA GLU A 783 28.27 33.26 -0.95
C GLU A 783 28.32 34.61 -0.23
N LEU A 784 29.54 35.12 -0.05
CA LEU A 784 29.74 36.47 0.43
C LEU A 784 29.79 37.46 -0.73
N GLN A 785 29.08 38.57 -0.58
CA GLN A 785 28.95 39.62 -1.58
C GLN A 785 29.46 40.95 -1.06
N LEU A 786 30.53 41.47 -1.66
CA LEU A 786 31.04 42.81 -1.40
C LEU A 786 30.33 43.79 -2.32
N SER A 787 29.76 44.87 -1.76
CA SER A 787 29.05 45.92 -2.48
C SER A 787 29.47 47.32 -2.02
N VAL A 788 29.24 48.32 -2.86
CA VAL A 788 29.48 49.75 -2.56
C VAL A 788 28.21 50.58 -2.77
N TRP A 789 27.98 51.59 -1.93
CA TRP A 789 26.81 52.45 -2.03
C TRP A 789 26.97 53.53 -3.11
N THR A 790 26.05 53.53 -4.08
CA THR A 790 26.00 54.51 -5.18
C THR A 790 25.14 55.72 -4.84
N GLY A 791 24.71 55.91 -3.60
CA GLY A 791 23.91 57.07 -3.17
C GLY A 791 22.41 56.82 -3.25
N SER A 792 22.01 55.91 -4.13
CA SER A 792 20.63 55.46 -4.30
C SER A 792 20.48 53.94 -4.33
N ALA A 793 21.56 53.19 -4.58
CA ALA A 793 21.53 51.73 -4.62
C ALA A 793 22.87 51.10 -4.23
N TRP A 794 22.85 49.82 -3.84
CA TRP A 794 24.07 49.03 -3.70
C TRP A 794 24.53 48.51 -5.07
N ARG A 795 25.82 48.67 -5.38
CA ARG A 795 26.45 48.03 -6.54
C ARG A 795 27.39 46.94 -6.07
N ARG A 796 27.16 45.70 -6.51
CA ARG A 796 28.05 44.57 -6.23
C ARG A 796 29.42 44.81 -6.87
N LEU A 797 30.46 44.66 -6.06
CA LEU A 797 31.87 44.76 -6.42
C LEU A 797 32.45 43.39 -6.74
N ALA A 798 32.18 42.41 -5.88
CA ALA A 798 32.63 41.02 -6.01
C ALA A 798 31.70 40.09 -5.23
N ALA A 799 31.72 38.81 -5.58
CA ALA A 799 31.13 37.73 -4.81
C ALA A 799 32.08 36.53 -4.77
N GLY A 800 32.00 35.72 -3.73
CA GLY A 800 32.83 34.53 -3.60
C GLY A 800 32.36 33.62 -2.46
N THR A 801 32.56 32.33 -2.65
CA THR A 801 32.25 31.26 -1.69
C THR A 801 33.55 30.69 -1.13
N ASP A 802 33.46 29.96 -0.02
CA ASP A 802 34.53 29.07 0.40
C ASP A 802 34.50 27.81 -0.50
N PRO A 803 35.50 27.58 -1.36
CA PRO A 803 35.51 26.43 -2.25
C PRO A 803 35.70 25.10 -1.52
N THR A 804 36.17 25.09 -0.27
CA THR A 804 36.35 23.85 0.50
C THR A 804 35.23 23.59 1.49
N ALA A 805 34.31 24.54 1.69
CA ALA A 805 33.25 24.49 2.70
C ALA A 805 33.76 24.25 4.15
N CYS A 806 35.01 24.63 4.45
CA CYS A 806 35.66 24.37 5.76
C CYS A 806 35.82 25.64 6.61
N GLY A 807 35.18 26.75 6.23
CA GLY A 807 35.34 28.05 6.88
C GLY A 807 36.65 28.76 6.51
N ALA A 808 37.19 28.50 5.32
CA ALA A 808 38.41 29.14 4.86
C ALA A 808 38.22 30.66 4.65
N PRO A 809 39.26 31.48 4.88
CA PRO A 809 39.18 32.92 4.65
C PRO A 809 38.90 33.25 3.17
N ILE A 810 37.81 33.98 2.93
CA ILE A 810 37.41 34.50 1.62
C ILE A 810 38.00 35.91 1.46
N ALA A 811 38.58 36.20 0.30
CA ALA A 811 39.01 37.54 -0.07
C ALA A 811 38.22 38.06 -1.29
N LEU A 812 37.57 39.20 -1.13
CA LEU A 812 36.78 39.86 -2.16
C LEU A 812 37.43 41.19 -2.55
N THR A 813 37.50 41.52 -3.84
CA THR A 813 38.11 42.76 -4.30
C THR A 813 37.31 43.36 -5.45
N GLY A 814 37.10 44.68 -5.43
CA GLY A 814 36.51 45.38 -6.56
C GLY A 814 36.99 46.81 -6.73
N THR A 815 36.62 47.40 -7.85
CA THR A 815 37.07 48.73 -8.28
C THR A 815 35.97 49.78 -8.11
N LEU A 816 36.36 50.94 -7.58
CA LEU A 816 35.51 52.11 -7.41
C LEU A 816 35.33 52.87 -8.72
N ARG A 817 34.09 53.29 -8.99
CA ARG A 817 33.68 54.13 -10.12
C ARG A 817 33.47 55.58 -9.68
N SER A 818 33.30 56.45 -10.68
CA SER A 818 32.96 57.85 -10.43
C SER A 818 31.64 57.95 -9.65
N GLY A 819 31.61 58.78 -8.60
CA GLY A 819 30.41 59.01 -7.78
C GLY A 819 30.25 58.11 -6.55
N GLU A 820 31.10 57.09 -6.36
CA GLU A 820 31.04 56.20 -5.19
C GLU A 820 31.86 56.68 -3.99
N ILE A 821 32.78 57.62 -4.23
CA ILE A 821 33.48 58.37 -3.19
C ILE A 821 32.71 59.66 -2.96
N ARG A 822 32.16 59.84 -1.76
CA ARG A 822 31.34 61.01 -1.40
C ARG A 822 31.88 61.67 -0.16
N SER A 823 32.14 62.98 -0.25
CA SER A 823 32.61 63.77 0.90
C SER A 823 33.84 63.13 1.58
N GLY A 824 34.77 62.58 0.79
CA GLY A 824 35.96 61.89 1.30
C GLY A 824 35.70 60.52 1.93
N LYS A 825 34.53 59.91 1.70
CA LYS A 825 34.12 58.62 2.30
C LYS A 825 33.64 57.63 1.25
N VAL A 826 33.74 56.34 1.57
CA VAL A 826 33.12 55.27 0.80
C VAL A 826 32.36 54.34 1.74
N THR A 827 31.13 53.96 1.37
CA THR A 827 30.32 53.02 2.15
C THR A 827 30.29 51.69 1.45
N VAL A 828 30.71 50.64 2.14
CA VAL A 828 30.74 49.26 1.64
C VAL A 828 29.89 48.34 2.50
N LEU A 829 29.44 47.25 1.90
CA LEU A 829 28.58 46.23 2.50
C LEU A 829 29.18 44.87 2.16
N VAL A 830 29.33 44.00 3.14
CA VAL A 830 29.58 42.57 2.93
C VAL A 830 28.40 41.81 3.49
N GLN A 831 27.79 41.00 2.63
CA GLN A 831 26.58 40.28 2.96
C GLN A 831 26.74 38.81 2.63
N ASP A 832 26.31 37.94 3.53
CA ASP A 832 26.03 36.55 3.22
C ASP A 832 24.66 36.56 2.53
N GLY A 833 24.67 36.51 1.20
CA GLY A 833 23.51 36.79 0.36
C GLY A 833 23.11 35.60 -0.51
N PRO A 834 21.95 35.66 -1.18
CA PRO A 834 21.53 34.62 -2.11
C PRO A 834 22.59 34.41 -3.19
N ARG A 835 22.90 33.15 -3.51
CA ARG A 835 23.95 32.78 -4.48
C ARG A 835 23.72 33.49 -5.81
N THR A 836 24.77 34.03 -6.43
CA THR A 836 24.64 34.81 -7.67
C THR A 836 24.63 34.00 -8.95
N LYS A 837 25.04 32.73 -8.85
CA LYS A 837 25.01 31.73 -9.91
C LYS A 837 24.75 30.39 -9.25
N ALA A 838 23.74 29.64 -9.69
CA ALA A 838 23.53 28.27 -9.22
C ALA A 838 24.79 27.41 -9.48
N THR A 839 25.10 26.51 -8.56
CA THR A 839 26.15 25.48 -8.74
C THR A 839 25.61 24.24 -9.42
N ILE A 840 24.36 23.88 -9.12
CA ILE A 840 23.61 22.84 -9.82
C ILE A 840 23.26 23.34 -11.22
N ALA A 841 23.54 22.53 -12.23
CA ALA A 841 23.15 22.80 -13.61
C ALA A 841 21.70 22.33 -13.82
N ALA A 842 20.82 23.17 -14.35
CA ALA A 842 19.42 22.83 -14.62
C ALA A 842 19.23 22.04 -15.94
N GLY A 843 20.27 21.36 -16.42
CA GLY A 843 20.22 20.62 -17.68
C GLY A 843 19.93 19.15 -17.41
N ILE A 844 19.11 18.55 -18.27
CA ILE A 844 18.88 17.10 -18.29
C ILE A 844 20.10 16.45 -18.93
N ASP A 845 20.92 15.78 -18.14
CA ASP A 845 22.12 15.08 -18.62
C ASP A 845 22.19 13.60 -18.20
N GLY A 846 21.18 13.13 -17.47
CA GLY A 846 21.05 11.76 -17.01
C GLY A 846 22.12 11.37 -15.99
N ALA A 847 22.70 12.33 -15.26
CA ALA A 847 23.69 12.08 -14.22
C ALA A 847 23.32 12.78 -12.91
N LEU A 848 23.42 12.04 -11.80
CA LEU A 848 23.34 12.61 -10.45
C LEU A 848 24.34 13.76 -10.29
N GLN A 849 23.93 14.85 -9.63
CA GLN A 849 24.76 16.04 -9.46
C GLN A 849 26.09 15.73 -8.75
N ASP A 850 27.12 16.54 -9.03
CA ASP A 850 28.43 16.48 -8.36
C ASP A 850 28.27 16.83 -6.86
N PRO A 851 28.74 15.98 -5.92
CA PRO A 851 28.74 16.29 -4.49
C PRO A 851 29.35 17.64 -4.10
N ASP A 852 30.23 18.21 -4.91
CA ASP A 852 30.77 19.56 -4.66
C ASP A 852 29.74 20.68 -4.93
N ASP A 853 28.68 20.40 -5.69
CA ASP A 853 27.69 21.37 -6.15
C ASP A 853 26.41 21.44 -5.28
N TYR A 854 26.19 20.52 -4.33
CA TYR A 854 25.12 20.57 -3.30
C TYR A 854 25.59 20.35 -1.84
N ASP A 855 24.76 20.69 -0.86
CA ASP A 855 25.08 20.67 0.59
C ASP A 855 24.73 19.33 1.25
N LEU A 856 23.59 18.76 0.86
CA LEU A 856 23.06 17.49 1.37
C LEU A 856 22.13 16.83 0.33
N ALA A 857 21.81 15.57 0.54
CA ALA A 857 20.82 14.85 -0.25
C ALA A 857 19.82 14.07 0.61
N ILE A 858 18.63 13.83 0.06
CA ILE A 858 17.56 13.00 0.65
C ILE A 858 17.21 11.91 -0.37
N SER A 859 17.19 10.65 0.05
CA SER A 859 16.73 9.54 -0.79
C SER A 859 15.24 9.32 -0.57
N HIS A 860 14.49 9.12 -1.67
CA HIS A 860 13.06 8.80 -1.68
C HIS A 860 12.86 7.41 -2.30
N VAL A 861 12.49 6.46 -1.44
CA VAL A 861 12.12 5.07 -1.76
C VAL A 861 10.61 4.93 -1.57
N THR A 862 9.93 4.07 -2.34
CA THR A 862 8.46 4.00 -2.33
C THR A 862 7.96 2.69 -2.96
N ASP A 863 6.76 2.25 -2.56
CA ASP A 863 5.95 1.23 -3.25
C ASP A 863 6.74 -0.05 -3.61
N THR A 864 7.43 -0.61 -2.61
CA THR A 864 8.33 -1.76 -2.77
C THR A 864 7.61 -3.10 -2.69
N GLN A 865 6.30 -3.13 -2.45
CA GLN A 865 5.46 -4.32 -2.21
C GLN A 865 5.79 -5.54 -3.09
N TYR A 866 5.91 -5.33 -4.40
CA TYR A 866 6.24 -6.38 -5.37
C TYR A 866 7.70 -6.80 -5.32
N LEU A 867 8.60 -5.87 -5.00
CA LEU A 867 10.00 -6.20 -4.76
C LEU A 867 10.10 -7.07 -3.50
N THR A 868 9.41 -6.70 -2.42
CA THR A 868 9.39 -7.51 -1.20
C THR A 868 8.83 -8.91 -1.46
N ASP A 869 7.68 -9.07 -2.13
CA ASP A 869 7.09 -10.40 -2.39
C ASP A 869 7.95 -11.24 -3.36
N ALA A 870 8.36 -10.66 -4.49
CA ALA A 870 8.84 -11.41 -5.65
C ALA A 870 10.30 -11.13 -6.07
N TYR A 871 10.85 -9.95 -5.76
CA TYR A 871 12.19 -9.51 -6.21
C TYR A 871 13.03 -8.88 -5.08
N PRO A 872 13.20 -9.56 -3.91
CA PRO A 872 13.81 -8.95 -2.73
C PRO A 872 15.25 -8.51 -2.95
N GLU A 873 15.96 -9.13 -3.89
CA GLU A 873 17.29 -8.71 -4.31
C GLU A 873 17.31 -7.27 -4.84
N VAL A 874 16.25 -6.83 -5.50
CA VAL A 874 16.18 -5.48 -6.09
C VAL A 874 15.95 -4.45 -4.99
N TYR A 875 15.05 -4.72 -4.03
CA TYR A 875 14.85 -3.82 -2.88
C TYR A 875 16.12 -3.71 -2.04
N ALA A 876 16.80 -4.83 -1.80
CA ALA A 876 18.05 -4.82 -1.06
C ALA A 876 19.18 -4.10 -1.82
N GLU A 877 19.21 -4.14 -3.16
CA GLU A 877 20.15 -3.37 -4.00
C GLU A 877 19.95 -1.86 -3.83
N GLU A 878 18.69 -1.39 -3.82
CA GLU A 878 18.34 0.03 -3.62
C GLU A 878 18.87 0.55 -2.28
N LEU A 879 18.56 -0.15 -1.19
CA LEU A 879 18.97 0.26 0.15
C LEU A 879 20.47 0.12 0.39
N SER A 880 21.11 -0.88 -0.22
CA SER A 880 22.58 -1.04 -0.16
C SER A 880 23.29 0.10 -0.88
N TRP A 881 22.76 0.54 -2.03
CA TRP A 881 23.30 1.71 -2.72
C TRP A 881 23.22 2.97 -1.85
N ILE A 882 22.10 3.18 -1.14
CA ILE A 882 21.94 4.31 -0.22
C ILE A 882 23.00 4.23 0.89
N ALA A 883 23.14 3.07 1.54
CA ALA A 883 24.12 2.86 2.61
C ALA A 883 25.55 3.13 2.15
N ASP A 884 25.95 2.61 0.98
CA ASP A 884 27.31 2.73 0.45
C ASP A 884 27.63 4.13 -0.07
N ASN A 885 26.62 4.89 -0.50
CA ASN A 885 26.79 6.25 -1.02
C ASN A 885 26.45 7.35 -0.02
N ALA A 886 26.05 7.00 1.21
CA ALA A 886 25.59 7.98 2.19
C ALA A 886 26.62 9.09 2.45
N ALA A 887 27.88 8.72 2.67
CA ALA A 887 28.95 9.69 2.90
C ALA A 887 29.39 10.43 1.62
N SER A 888 29.60 9.71 0.52
CA SER A 888 30.15 10.27 -0.73
C SER A 888 29.16 11.20 -1.44
N ARG A 889 27.85 10.95 -1.30
CA ARG A 889 26.76 11.75 -1.86
C ARG A 889 25.99 12.54 -0.81
N LYS A 890 26.52 12.64 0.42
CA LYS A 890 25.94 13.45 1.51
C LYS A 890 24.45 13.14 1.77
N ILE A 891 24.04 11.88 1.65
CA ILE A 891 22.66 11.45 1.93
C ILE A 891 22.45 11.58 3.44
N ALA A 892 21.67 12.59 3.83
CA ALA A 892 21.41 12.92 5.23
C ALA A 892 20.18 12.20 5.78
N PHE A 893 19.28 11.74 4.89
CA PHE A 893 18.07 11.02 5.25
C PHE A 893 17.60 10.13 4.10
N ALA A 894 17.01 8.98 4.41
CA ALA A 894 16.28 8.14 3.47
C ALA A 894 14.82 7.99 3.92
N THR A 895 13.87 8.46 3.12
CA THR A 895 12.44 8.32 3.40
C THR A 895 11.85 7.21 2.54
N HIS A 896 11.00 6.38 3.14
CA HIS A 896 10.20 5.38 2.43
C HIS A 896 8.72 5.71 2.55
N THR A 897 8.05 6.04 1.43
CA THR A 897 6.64 6.48 1.42
C THR A 897 5.62 5.33 1.39
N GLY A 898 5.92 4.22 2.08
CA GLY A 898 4.99 3.10 2.29
C GLY A 898 4.85 2.10 1.16
N ASP A 899 3.88 1.21 1.34
CA ASP A 899 3.66 -0.05 0.63
C ASP A 899 4.92 -0.91 0.62
N LEU A 900 5.32 -1.34 1.82
CA LEU A 900 6.48 -2.21 2.03
C LEU A 900 6.19 -3.67 1.64
N VAL A 901 4.96 -4.13 1.84
CA VAL A 901 4.52 -5.51 1.56
C VAL A 901 3.35 -5.53 0.57
N GLN A 902 3.06 -6.66 -0.06
CA GLN A 902 1.97 -6.79 -1.04
C GLN A 902 0.66 -7.26 -0.40
N ASN A 903 0.74 -8.17 0.58
CA ASN A 903 -0.39 -9.01 0.98
C ASN A 903 -1.02 -8.63 2.33
N TRP A 904 -1.09 -7.34 2.64
CA TRP A 904 -1.80 -6.81 3.81
C TRP A 904 -2.66 -5.56 3.48
N VAL A 905 -3.36 -5.64 2.35
CA VAL A 905 -4.17 -4.53 1.79
C VAL A 905 -5.66 -4.67 2.05
N ASP A 906 -6.25 -5.83 1.76
CA ASP A 906 -7.69 -6.01 1.85
C ASP A 906 -8.07 -6.58 3.21
N PRO A 907 -9.16 -6.09 3.83
CA PRO A 907 -9.57 -6.53 5.16
C PRO A 907 -9.77 -8.01 5.43
N ASP A 908 -9.96 -8.82 4.40
CA ASP A 908 -10.20 -10.25 4.50
C ASP A 908 -8.96 -11.12 4.29
N GLN A 909 -7.77 -10.54 4.07
CA GLN A 909 -6.54 -11.33 3.94
C GLN A 909 -6.01 -11.80 5.30
N SER A 910 -5.54 -13.06 5.39
CA SER A 910 -4.86 -13.60 6.58
C SER A 910 -3.44 -13.03 6.75
N ASP A 911 -2.90 -13.03 7.96
CA ASP A 911 -1.58 -12.47 8.27
C ASP A 911 -0.40 -13.35 7.83
N VAL A 912 -0.61 -14.61 7.46
CA VAL A 912 0.46 -15.60 7.27
C VAL A 912 1.50 -15.17 6.22
N ARG A 913 1.03 -14.76 5.05
CA ARG A 913 1.90 -14.29 3.95
C ARG A 913 2.45 -12.90 4.24
N ALA A 914 1.58 -11.98 4.69
CA ALA A 914 1.96 -10.62 5.09
C ALA A 914 3.11 -10.60 6.10
N ARG A 915 3.05 -11.45 7.13
CA ARG A 915 4.08 -11.57 8.16
C ARG A 915 5.43 -12.00 7.59
N ALA A 916 5.43 -12.91 6.61
CA ALA A 916 6.66 -13.32 5.93
C ALA A 916 7.24 -12.17 5.08
N GLU A 917 6.38 -11.41 4.40
CA GLU A 917 6.78 -10.21 3.64
C GLU A 917 7.30 -9.10 4.57
N PHE A 918 6.62 -8.82 5.67
CA PHE A 918 7.05 -7.81 6.64
C PHE A 918 8.39 -8.19 7.29
N ALA A 919 8.59 -9.47 7.63
CA ALA A 919 9.88 -9.94 8.14
C ALA A 919 11.01 -9.70 7.14
N ARG A 920 10.75 -9.95 5.85
CA ARG A 920 11.69 -9.72 4.76
C ARG A 920 11.95 -8.23 4.54
N ALA A 921 10.91 -7.41 4.42
CA ALA A 921 11.03 -5.95 4.28
C ALA A 921 11.79 -5.35 5.47
N SER A 922 11.50 -5.80 6.69
CA SER A 922 12.16 -5.35 7.91
C SER A 922 13.65 -5.71 7.94
N SER A 923 14.01 -6.93 7.50
CA SER A 923 15.39 -7.39 7.34
C SER A 923 16.18 -6.54 6.33
N ILE A 924 15.57 -6.28 5.17
CA ILE A 924 16.14 -5.47 4.10
C ILE A 924 16.30 -4.02 4.55
N GLN A 925 15.28 -3.41 5.18
CA GLN A 925 15.42 -2.08 5.78
C GLN A 925 16.49 -1.99 6.85
N GLY A 926 16.77 -3.10 7.53
CA GLY A 926 17.87 -3.18 8.49
C GLY A 926 19.24 -2.86 7.90
N ILE A 927 19.40 -2.83 6.57
CA ILE A 927 20.62 -2.34 5.90
C ILE A 927 20.91 -0.89 6.29
N LEU A 928 19.91 0.00 6.24
CA LEU A 928 20.07 1.41 6.61
C LEU A 928 20.35 1.57 8.11
N ASP A 929 19.64 0.79 8.95
CA ASP A 929 19.82 0.81 10.40
C ASP A 929 21.25 0.41 10.80
N ARG A 930 21.79 -0.67 10.18
CA ARG A 930 23.17 -1.13 10.42
C ARG A 930 24.21 -0.14 9.90
N ALA A 931 23.92 0.56 8.80
CA ALA A 931 24.78 1.59 8.25
C ALA A 931 24.72 2.91 9.04
N GLY A 932 23.76 3.07 9.95
CA GLY A 932 23.55 4.30 10.72
C GLY A 932 23.02 5.46 9.87
N VAL A 933 22.40 5.17 8.72
CA VAL A 933 21.76 6.18 7.87
C VAL A 933 20.41 6.55 8.49
N PRO A 934 20.17 7.84 8.83
CA PRO A 934 18.86 8.28 9.30
C PRO A 934 17.77 7.92 8.29
N ASN A 935 16.72 7.24 8.74
CA ASN A 935 15.66 6.77 7.86
C ASN A 935 14.30 6.79 8.55
N SER A 936 13.24 6.80 7.75
CA SER A 936 11.89 6.55 8.23
C SER A 936 11.09 5.77 7.19
N VAL A 937 10.18 4.96 7.69
CA VAL A 937 9.13 4.29 6.92
C VAL A 937 7.76 4.74 7.46
N LEU A 938 6.77 4.75 6.59
CA LEU A 938 5.36 4.93 6.91
C LEU A 938 4.54 3.81 6.28
N PRO A 939 3.40 3.40 6.83
CA PRO A 939 2.57 2.36 6.24
C PRO A 939 1.75 2.91 5.06
N GLY A 940 1.79 2.20 3.94
CA GLY A 940 0.89 2.41 2.80
C GLY A 940 -0.42 1.63 2.95
N ASN A 941 -1.25 1.59 1.90
CA ASN A 941 -2.51 0.84 1.97
C ASN A 941 -2.29 -0.68 2.04
N HIS A 942 -1.19 -1.20 1.48
CA HIS A 942 -0.80 -2.60 1.57
C HIS A 942 -0.13 -2.97 2.89
N ASP A 943 0.20 -2.00 3.73
CA ASP A 943 0.77 -2.25 5.06
C ASP A 943 -0.25 -2.09 6.20
N SER A 944 -1.48 -1.70 5.88
CA SER A 944 -2.42 -1.16 6.88
C SER A 944 -3.88 -1.60 6.72
N LYS A 945 -4.18 -2.62 5.91
CA LYS A 945 -5.57 -2.94 5.54
C LYS A 945 -6.33 -1.73 5.00
N ARG A 946 -5.72 -0.97 4.08
CA ARG A 946 -6.24 0.32 3.58
C ARG A 946 -6.53 1.34 4.70
N GLY A 947 -5.64 1.40 5.69
CA GLY A 947 -5.69 2.39 6.79
C GLY A 947 -6.52 1.98 8.00
N ILE A 948 -7.04 0.75 8.06
CA ILE A 948 -7.85 0.26 9.18
C ILE A 948 -6.98 -0.31 10.31
N ASP A 949 -5.89 -1.01 9.98
CA ASP A 949 -5.14 -1.83 10.93
C ASP A 949 -3.62 -1.78 10.69
N TYR A 950 -2.92 -1.06 11.57
CA TYR A 950 -1.45 -0.92 11.58
C TYR A 950 -0.74 -1.94 12.48
N THR A 951 -1.46 -2.86 13.15
CA THR A 951 -0.88 -3.74 14.19
C THR A 951 0.28 -4.59 13.67
N LEU A 952 0.13 -5.18 12.48
CA LEU A 952 1.18 -5.99 11.88
C LEU A 952 2.36 -5.12 11.41
N PHE A 953 2.11 -3.91 10.91
CA PHE A 953 3.17 -2.95 10.58
C PHE A 953 3.99 -2.57 11.82
N ASP A 954 3.33 -2.22 12.93
CA ASP A 954 3.99 -1.81 14.18
C ASP A 954 4.77 -2.95 14.84
N GLU A 955 4.42 -4.21 14.57
CA GLU A 955 5.22 -5.35 15.02
C GLU A 955 6.64 -5.34 14.43
N PHE A 956 6.81 -4.89 13.17
CA PHE A 956 8.09 -4.89 12.45
C PHE A 956 8.75 -3.52 12.33
N PHE A 957 7.96 -2.45 12.36
CA PHE A 957 8.36 -1.07 12.15
C PHE A 957 7.85 -0.13 13.25
N GLY A 958 7.57 -0.66 14.45
CA GLY A 958 7.13 0.13 15.60
C GLY A 958 8.22 1.06 16.16
N PRO A 959 7.86 1.93 17.13
CA PRO A 959 8.76 2.99 17.62
C PRO A 959 10.07 2.48 18.22
N ASP A 960 10.05 1.27 18.81
CA ASP A 960 11.21 0.64 19.46
C ASP A 960 12.38 0.42 18.50
N ARG A 961 12.13 0.28 17.19
CA ARG A 961 13.17 0.18 16.16
C ARG A 961 14.05 1.43 16.12
N TYR A 962 13.43 2.61 16.30
CA TYR A 962 14.06 3.91 16.09
C TYR A 962 14.32 4.68 17.39
N ALA A 963 13.67 4.33 18.50
CA ALA A 963 13.71 5.08 19.76
C ALA A 963 15.12 5.29 20.35
N ALA A 964 16.08 4.42 20.04
CA ALA A 964 17.47 4.56 20.47
C ALA A 964 18.30 5.52 19.60
N GLN A 965 17.77 5.95 18.45
CA GLN A 965 18.48 6.78 17.49
C GLN A 965 18.37 8.26 17.87
N PRO A 966 19.48 9.04 17.81
CA PRO A 966 19.48 10.43 18.25
C PRO A 966 18.65 11.36 17.36
N TRP A 967 18.35 10.93 16.13
CA TRP A 967 17.56 11.67 15.17
C TRP A 967 16.06 11.34 15.24
N TYR A 968 15.64 10.33 16.00
CA TYR A 968 14.22 9.98 16.11
C TYR A 968 13.51 10.98 17.03
N GLY A 969 12.54 11.71 16.50
CA GLY A 969 11.81 12.75 17.22
C GLY A 969 10.63 12.22 18.02
N GLY A 970 9.96 11.19 17.51
CA GLY A 970 8.85 10.51 18.17
C GLY A 970 7.79 10.03 17.18
N SER A 971 6.78 9.33 17.70
CA SER A 971 5.60 8.89 16.94
C SER A 971 4.30 9.46 17.49
N ILE A 972 3.20 9.22 16.76
CA ILE A 972 1.88 9.71 17.10
C ILE A 972 1.35 9.22 18.44
N ALA A 973 1.70 8.00 18.85
CA ALA A 973 1.42 7.45 20.16
C ALA A 973 2.42 6.33 20.54
N PRO A 974 2.56 5.98 21.83
CA PRO A 974 3.36 4.83 22.25
C PRO A 974 2.89 3.54 21.57
N GLY A 975 3.82 2.82 20.94
CA GLY A 975 3.53 1.57 20.23
C GLY A 975 2.89 1.74 18.84
N ASP A 976 2.65 2.98 18.38
CA ASP A 976 2.07 3.31 17.08
C ASP A 976 3.06 4.18 16.33
N ASN A 977 3.70 3.63 15.29
CA ASN A 977 4.66 4.32 14.43
C ASN A 977 4.08 4.67 13.05
N ALA A 978 2.76 4.54 12.88
CA ALA A 978 2.09 4.82 11.60
C ALA A 978 2.32 6.28 11.16
N ALA A 979 2.37 7.21 12.11
CA ALA A 979 2.89 8.56 11.93
C ALA A 979 4.07 8.82 12.86
N ASN A 980 5.16 9.36 12.34
CA ASN A 980 6.39 9.63 13.08
C ASN A 980 7.16 10.82 12.52
N TYR A 981 8.13 11.33 13.28
CA TYR A 981 9.02 12.36 12.77
C TYR A 981 10.46 12.16 13.24
N SER A 982 11.39 12.66 12.43
CA SER A 982 12.83 12.65 12.71
C SER A 982 13.41 14.06 12.62
N LEU A 983 14.42 14.35 13.42
CA LEU A 983 15.13 15.61 13.49
C LEU A 983 16.59 15.40 13.09
N ILE A 984 17.03 16.05 12.02
CA ILE A 984 18.42 15.97 11.55
C ILE A 984 19.01 17.37 11.34
N SER A 985 20.34 17.43 11.34
CA SER A 985 21.10 18.64 11.02
C SER A 985 22.16 18.29 9.97
N ALA A 986 22.11 18.93 8.80
CA ALA A 986 23.01 18.65 7.69
C ALA A 986 23.20 19.89 6.80
N GLY A 987 24.39 20.06 6.22
CA GLY A 987 24.69 21.19 5.32
C GLY A 987 24.62 22.58 5.98
N GLY A 988 24.48 22.67 7.31
CA GLY A 988 24.23 23.93 8.02
C GLY A 988 22.75 24.29 8.17
N ALA A 989 21.83 23.39 7.85
CA ALA A 989 20.39 23.53 8.08
C ALA A 989 19.87 22.44 9.03
N ASP A 990 18.81 22.78 9.76
CA ASP A 990 18.04 21.85 10.58
C ASP A 990 16.78 21.43 9.81
N PHE A 991 16.46 20.14 9.89
CA PHE A 991 15.30 19.55 9.24
C PHE A 991 14.41 18.81 10.23
N LEU A 992 13.12 18.79 9.90
CA LEU A 992 12.12 17.88 10.45
C LEU A 992 11.59 17.04 9.29
N MET A 993 11.79 15.73 9.37
CA MET A 993 11.24 14.76 8.42
C MET A 993 9.95 14.22 9.03
N LEU A 994 8.79 14.61 8.50
CA LEU A 994 7.48 14.22 9.01
C LEU A 994 6.90 13.11 8.16
N SER A 995 6.48 12.01 8.75
CA SER A 995 5.89 10.86 8.07
C SER A 995 4.43 10.66 8.49
N LEU A 996 3.52 10.58 7.53
CA LEU A 996 2.08 10.33 7.73
C LEU A 996 1.64 9.05 7.00
N PRO A 997 0.76 8.22 7.58
CA PRO A 997 0.37 6.94 7.00
C PRO A 997 -0.57 7.14 5.80
N TYR A 998 -0.82 6.08 5.04
CA TYR A 998 -2.03 6.02 4.21
C TYR A 998 -3.28 6.26 5.05
N ALA A 999 -4.27 6.92 4.45
CA ALA A 999 -5.54 7.27 5.07
C ALA A 999 -5.42 8.11 6.35
N TYR A 1000 -4.44 9.03 6.42
CA TYR A 1000 -4.34 9.97 7.53
C TYR A 1000 -5.65 10.76 7.71
N GLY A 1001 -6.14 10.80 8.95
CA GLY A 1001 -7.37 11.49 9.31
C GLY A 1001 -7.11 12.72 10.17
N GLU A 1002 -8.17 13.18 10.84
CA GLU A 1002 -8.10 14.31 11.78
C GLU A 1002 -7.02 14.10 12.86
N ARG A 1003 -6.88 12.88 13.38
CA ARG A 1003 -5.92 12.54 14.44
C ARG A 1003 -4.48 12.81 13.98
N GLU A 1004 -4.14 12.37 12.78
CA GLU A 1004 -2.81 12.49 12.18
C GLU A 1004 -2.52 13.93 11.74
N ILE A 1005 -3.50 14.63 11.15
CA ILE A 1005 -3.37 16.04 10.75
C ILE A 1005 -3.20 16.95 11.98
N ASP A 1006 -4.03 16.79 13.01
CA ASP A 1006 -3.90 17.54 14.28
C ASP A 1006 -2.53 17.32 14.93
N TRP A 1007 -2.03 16.09 14.86
CA TRP A 1007 -0.70 15.74 15.36
C TRP A 1007 0.40 16.40 14.53
N ALA A 1008 0.31 16.34 13.20
CA ALA A 1008 1.22 17.01 12.27
C ALA A 1008 1.27 18.53 12.51
N GLU A 1009 0.12 19.19 12.68
CA GLU A 1009 0.03 20.63 13.00
C GLU A 1009 0.82 20.95 14.28
N ARG A 1010 0.63 20.17 15.35
CA ARG A 1010 1.36 20.38 16.62
C ARG A 1010 2.85 20.15 16.45
N VAL A 1011 3.25 19.11 15.73
CA VAL A 1011 4.66 18.79 15.48
C VAL A 1011 5.33 19.90 14.69
N VAL A 1012 4.73 20.35 13.59
CA VAL A 1012 5.27 21.45 12.76
C VAL A 1012 5.31 22.76 13.53
N ALA A 1013 4.24 23.12 14.25
CA ALA A 1013 4.19 24.34 15.04
C ALA A 1013 5.21 24.37 16.20
N ALA A 1014 5.59 23.20 16.72
CA ALA A 1014 6.62 23.08 17.76
C ALA A 1014 8.06 23.21 17.22
N HIS A 1015 8.27 23.18 15.90
CA HIS A 1015 9.60 23.22 15.26
C HIS A 1015 9.70 24.30 14.16
N PRO A 1016 9.40 25.58 14.46
CA PRO A 1016 9.40 26.66 13.46
C PRO A 1016 10.79 26.98 12.89
N ASP A 1017 11.85 26.55 13.57
CA ASP A 1017 13.27 26.76 13.24
C ASP A 1017 13.86 25.66 12.32
N ARG A 1018 13.03 24.76 11.81
CA ARG A 1018 13.46 23.61 10.99
C ARG A 1018 12.74 23.58 9.65
N ASN A 1019 13.46 23.25 8.59
CA ASN A 1019 12.85 22.96 7.29
C ASN A 1019 12.10 21.63 7.36
N VAL A 1020 10.83 21.62 7.02
CA VAL A 1020 9.96 20.43 7.09
C VAL A 1020 9.86 19.81 5.71
N VAL A 1021 10.16 18.52 5.64
CA VAL A 1021 9.82 17.65 4.51
C VAL A 1021 8.73 16.70 5.00
N VAL A 1022 7.58 16.73 4.36
CA VAL A 1022 6.45 15.84 4.67
C VAL A 1022 6.49 14.66 3.72
N SER A 1023 6.49 13.45 4.25
CA SER A 1023 6.32 12.20 3.53
C SER A 1023 4.96 11.62 3.90
N THR A 1024 4.17 11.23 2.90
CA THR A 1024 2.88 10.55 3.09
C THR A 1024 2.71 9.52 2.00
N HIS A 1025 1.93 8.46 2.23
CA HIS A 1025 1.69 7.49 1.17
C HIS A 1025 0.90 8.13 0.02
N GLU A 1026 -0.16 8.88 0.33
CA GLU A 1026 -1.03 9.52 -0.66
C GLU A 1026 -1.01 11.06 -0.55
N HIS A 1027 -0.75 11.76 -1.66
CA HIS A 1027 -0.86 13.23 -1.72
C HIS A 1027 -1.17 13.79 -3.12
N LEU A 1028 -0.50 13.32 -4.18
CA LEU A 1028 -0.78 13.74 -5.55
C LEU A 1028 -1.40 12.60 -6.37
N SER A 1029 -2.03 12.93 -7.49
CA SER A 1029 -2.27 12.00 -8.60
C SER A 1029 -1.12 12.09 -9.61
N PRO A 1030 -0.79 11.02 -10.35
CA PRO A 1030 0.26 11.05 -11.34
C PRO A 1030 -0.11 11.97 -12.50
N LYS A 1031 0.90 12.45 -13.21
CA LYS A 1031 0.68 13.10 -14.51
C LYS A 1031 0.11 12.07 -15.49
N LEU A 1032 -0.90 12.48 -16.24
CA LEU A 1032 -1.47 11.72 -17.33
C LEU A 1032 -0.99 12.28 -18.66
N ARG A 1033 -1.18 11.53 -19.75
CA ARG A 1033 -0.81 11.96 -21.11
C ARG A 1033 -1.35 13.35 -21.45
N ASP A 1034 -2.62 13.60 -21.10
CA ASP A 1034 -3.35 14.82 -21.46
C ASP A 1034 -3.70 15.70 -20.26
N ALA A 1035 -3.20 15.39 -19.05
CA ALA A 1035 -3.48 16.16 -17.83
C ALA A 1035 -2.28 16.20 -16.88
N PRO A 1036 -1.98 17.35 -16.27
CA PRO A 1036 -0.91 17.44 -15.28
C PRO A 1036 -1.28 16.67 -13.99
N ALA A 1037 -0.29 16.46 -13.13
CA ALA A 1037 -0.50 16.01 -11.77
C ALA A 1037 -1.41 16.99 -11.00
N GLN A 1038 -2.20 16.46 -10.06
CA GLN A 1038 -3.11 17.24 -9.21
C GLN A 1038 -2.98 16.74 -7.77
N ARG A 1039 -3.38 17.55 -6.78
CA ARG A 1039 -3.53 17.04 -5.41
C ARG A 1039 -4.64 16.01 -5.36
N SER A 1040 -4.42 14.91 -4.64
CA SER A 1040 -5.41 13.87 -4.41
C SER A 1040 -6.43 14.36 -3.39
N SER A 1041 -7.43 15.09 -3.86
CA SER A 1041 -8.54 15.60 -3.03
C SER A 1041 -9.89 14.97 -3.33
N SER A 1042 -9.94 14.14 -4.36
CA SER A 1042 -11.17 13.48 -4.82
C SER A 1042 -10.99 12.02 -5.22
N SER A 1043 -9.78 11.46 -5.01
CA SER A 1043 -9.64 10.00 -5.05
C SER A 1043 -10.42 9.39 -3.86
N ARG A 1044 -10.52 8.05 -3.83
CA ARG A 1044 -11.32 7.27 -2.86
C ARG A 1044 -11.37 7.90 -1.46
N TRP A 1045 -12.47 7.65 -0.76
CA TRP A 1045 -12.95 8.11 0.57
C TRP A 1045 -11.96 8.58 1.68
N VAL A 1046 -10.64 8.37 1.59
CA VAL A 1046 -9.62 8.80 2.55
C VAL A 1046 -8.71 9.95 2.06
N SER A 1047 -8.83 10.38 0.80
CA SER A 1047 -7.97 11.41 0.22
C SER A 1047 -8.16 12.77 0.90
N ARG A 1048 -7.13 13.26 1.59
CA ARG A 1048 -7.16 14.48 2.41
C ARG A 1048 -6.03 15.46 2.08
N ALA A 1049 -5.52 15.44 0.84
CA ALA A 1049 -4.41 16.29 0.42
C ALA A 1049 -4.70 17.79 0.53
N ASP A 1050 -5.92 18.22 0.19
CA ASP A 1050 -6.33 19.64 0.34
C ASP A 1050 -6.38 20.06 1.81
N GLU A 1051 -6.83 19.18 2.69
CA GLU A 1051 -6.87 19.47 4.13
C GLU A 1051 -5.47 19.53 4.74
N LEU A 1052 -4.59 18.57 4.41
CA LEU A 1052 -3.18 18.62 4.79
C LEU A 1052 -2.51 19.89 4.25
N TRP A 1053 -2.83 20.28 3.02
CA TRP A 1053 -2.33 21.49 2.39
C TRP A 1053 -2.74 22.75 3.14
N ASP A 1054 -4.05 22.93 3.37
CA ASP A 1054 -4.60 24.15 3.97
C ASP A 1054 -4.23 24.32 5.45
N ARG A 1055 -4.01 23.21 6.16
CA ARG A 1055 -3.78 23.20 7.61
C ARG A 1055 -2.32 23.12 8.01
N VAL A 1056 -1.53 22.30 7.31
CA VAL A 1056 -0.14 22.01 7.68
C VAL A 1056 0.85 22.61 6.69
N VAL A 1057 0.64 22.46 5.39
CA VAL A 1057 1.65 22.85 4.40
C VAL A 1057 1.65 24.36 4.15
N ALA A 1058 0.56 24.89 3.59
CA ALA A 1058 0.47 26.28 3.13
C ALA A 1058 0.67 27.34 4.24
N PRO A 1059 0.16 27.17 5.48
CA PRO A 1059 0.33 28.17 6.54
C PRO A 1059 1.74 28.24 7.12
N ASN A 1060 2.55 27.19 6.96
CA ASN A 1060 3.82 27.03 7.66
C ASN A 1060 5.00 27.23 6.70
N ARG A 1061 5.57 28.45 6.68
CA ARG A 1061 6.68 28.84 5.77
C ARG A 1061 7.89 27.90 5.76
N ASN A 1062 8.04 27.10 6.81
CA ASN A 1062 9.15 26.18 6.97
C ASN A 1062 8.90 24.82 6.31
N VAL A 1063 7.70 24.54 5.78
CA VAL A 1063 7.45 23.37 4.93
C VAL A 1063 7.98 23.64 3.53
N VAL A 1064 8.91 22.81 3.05
CA VAL A 1064 9.59 23.03 1.77
C VAL A 1064 9.27 21.96 0.73
N ALA A 1065 8.89 20.75 1.17
CA ALA A 1065 8.56 19.67 0.26
C ALA A 1065 7.50 18.70 0.82
N VAL A 1066 6.72 18.10 -0.08
CA VAL A 1066 5.83 16.95 0.20
C VAL A 1066 6.19 15.80 -0.75
N LEU A 1067 6.40 14.60 -0.23
CA LEU A 1067 6.79 13.40 -0.96
C LEU A 1067 5.70 12.33 -0.81
N SER A 1068 5.30 11.70 -1.93
CA SER A 1068 4.23 10.69 -1.95
C SER A 1068 4.45 9.57 -2.95
N GLY A 1069 3.70 8.47 -2.75
CA GLY A 1069 3.63 7.28 -3.61
C GLY A 1069 2.19 6.93 -3.97
N HIS A 1070 1.78 5.67 -3.76
CA HIS A 1070 0.41 5.12 -3.86
C HIS A 1070 -0.18 5.03 -5.28
N PHE A 1071 -0.18 6.14 -6.04
CA PHE A 1071 -0.74 6.13 -7.39
C PHE A 1071 0.34 5.86 -8.43
N HIS A 1072 0.14 4.78 -9.18
CA HIS A 1072 1.08 4.26 -10.17
C HIS A 1072 1.53 5.34 -11.18
N GLY A 1073 2.78 5.80 -11.05
CA GLY A 1073 3.31 6.85 -11.91
C GLY A 1073 4.26 7.83 -11.24
N ILE A 1074 4.47 8.95 -11.93
CA ILE A 1074 5.23 10.09 -11.42
C ILE A 1074 4.45 11.38 -11.62
N GLY A 1075 4.68 12.35 -10.74
CA GLY A 1075 4.03 13.66 -10.80
C GLY A 1075 4.76 14.70 -9.96
N GLN A 1076 4.56 15.98 -10.31
CA GLN A 1076 5.11 17.09 -9.55
C GLN A 1076 4.21 18.33 -9.63
N ILE A 1077 4.17 19.09 -8.53
CA ILE A 1077 3.57 20.42 -8.44
C ILE A 1077 4.56 21.33 -7.69
N THR A 1078 4.76 22.54 -8.20
CA THR A 1078 5.44 23.61 -7.45
C THR A 1078 4.44 24.73 -7.22
N THR A 1079 4.19 25.07 -5.96
CA THR A 1079 3.32 26.18 -5.59
C THR A 1079 4.16 27.33 -5.07
N GLU A 1080 4.19 28.44 -5.80
CA GLU A 1080 4.85 29.68 -5.37
C GLU A 1080 4.02 30.42 -4.32
N ASP A 1081 4.68 31.11 -3.39
CA ASP A 1081 4.05 31.91 -2.33
C ASP A 1081 2.89 31.18 -1.61
N ALA A 1082 3.11 29.90 -1.26
CA ALA A 1082 2.11 29.04 -0.63
C ALA A 1082 1.53 29.70 0.64
N GLY A 1083 0.19 29.65 0.76
CA GLY A 1083 -0.55 30.34 1.82
C GLY A 1083 -0.55 31.87 1.70
N GLY A 1084 -0.12 32.43 0.56
CA GLY A 1084 0.05 33.87 0.36
C GLY A 1084 1.29 34.43 1.08
N LEU A 1085 2.26 33.59 1.42
CA LEU A 1085 3.48 33.96 2.14
C LEU A 1085 4.63 34.18 1.16
N PRO A 1086 5.16 35.42 1.00
CA PRO A 1086 6.22 35.70 0.03
C PRO A 1086 7.48 34.83 0.19
N GLY A 1087 7.89 34.16 -0.89
CA GLY A 1087 9.04 33.25 -0.98
C GLY A 1087 8.82 31.88 -0.31
N HIS A 1088 7.58 31.54 0.06
CA HIS A 1088 7.22 30.22 0.55
C HIS A 1088 6.87 29.30 -0.62
N ASP A 1089 7.88 28.88 -1.37
CA ASP A 1089 7.65 27.95 -2.48
C ASP A 1089 7.73 26.51 -1.95
N VAL A 1090 6.76 25.69 -2.32
CA VAL A 1090 6.67 24.28 -1.90
C VAL A 1090 6.67 23.39 -3.12
N VAL A 1091 7.53 22.36 -3.11
CA VAL A 1091 7.55 21.30 -4.12
C VAL A 1091 6.83 20.06 -3.62
N GLU A 1092 5.89 19.54 -4.39
CA GLU A 1092 5.12 18.33 -4.08
C GLU A 1092 5.46 17.29 -5.14
N LEU A 1093 5.90 16.11 -4.72
CA LEU A 1093 6.40 15.05 -5.59
C LEU A 1093 5.64 13.75 -5.38
N LEU A 1094 5.34 13.08 -6.48
CA LEU A 1094 4.85 11.71 -6.50
C LEU A 1094 5.82 10.84 -7.30
N ALA A 1095 6.17 9.70 -6.72
CA ALA A 1095 6.84 8.60 -7.38
C ALA A 1095 6.24 7.29 -6.91
N ASP A 1096 5.83 6.45 -7.85
CA ASP A 1096 5.42 5.07 -7.65
C ASP A 1096 5.74 4.29 -8.93
N TYR A 1097 6.69 3.37 -8.82
CA TYR A 1097 7.18 2.58 -9.95
C TYR A 1097 6.63 1.15 -9.98
N GLN A 1098 5.63 0.81 -9.16
CA GLN A 1098 5.18 -0.56 -8.97
C GLN A 1098 4.58 -1.21 -10.24
N GLU A 1099 4.04 -0.40 -11.15
CA GLU A 1099 3.57 -0.85 -12.46
C GLU A 1099 4.60 -0.69 -13.59
N PHE A 1100 5.73 -0.02 -13.34
CA PHE A 1100 6.80 0.07 -14.33
C PHE A 1100 7.41 -1.32 -14.51
N ARG A 1101 7.60 -1.71 -15.78
CA ARG A 1101 8.06 -3.05 -16.12
C ARG A 1101 9.41 -3.02 -16.78
N THR A 1102 10.21 -4.05 -16.53
CA THR A 1102 11.38 -4.32 -17.38
C THR A 1102 10.94 -4.62 -18.81
N HIS A 1103 11.86 -4.63 -19.77
CA HIS A 1103 11.57 -5.03 -21.16
C HIS A 1103 11.04 -6.48 -21.30
N THR A 1104 11.08 -7.24 -20.21
CA THR A 1104 10.54 -8.60 -20.08
C THR A 1104 9.29 -8.66 -19.18
N GLY A 1105 8.62 -7.53 -18.88
CA GLY A 1105 7.34 -7.51 -18.17
C GLY A 1105 7.40 -7.67 -16.65
N GLN A 1106 8.59 -7.78 -16.05
CA GLN A 1106 8.74 -7.95 -14.59
C GLN A 1106 8.57 -6.62 -13.84
N ARG A 1107 7.91 -6.61 -12.68
CA ARG A 1107 7.84 -5.49 -11.72
C ARG A 1107 9.13 -5.37 -10.89
N ALA A 1108 10.27 -5.38 -11.58
CA ALA A 1108 11.59 -5.46 -10.97
C ALA A 1108 12.50 -4.33 -11.47
N THR A 1109 11.90 -3.15 -11.69
CA THR A 1109 12.61 -1.99 -12.25
C THR A 1109 13.52 -1.34 -11.21
N GLY A 1110 13.11 -1.28 -9.95
CA GLY A 1110 13.92 -0.75 -8.85
C GLY A 1110 14.35 0.69 -9.07
N PHE A 1111 13.37 1.55 -9.43
CA PHE A 1111 13.60 2.99 -9.56
C PHE A 1111 13.40 3.67 -8.21
N GLN A 1112 14.27 4.62 -7.91
CA GLN A 1112 14.19 5.49 -6.73
C GLN A 1112 14.62 6.92 -7.10
N ARG A 1113 14.38 7.88 -6.20
CA ARG A 1113 14.79 9.28 -6.40
C ARG A 1113 15.85 9.74 -5.41
N LEU A 1114 16.77 10.58 -5.89
CA LEU A 1114 17.68 11.34 -5.06
C LEU A 1114 17.35 12.84 -5.19
N LEU A 1115 17.07 13.48 -4.06
CA LEU A 1115 16.88 14.93 -3.96
C LEU A 1115 18.18 15.56 -3.49
N GLN A 1116 18.80 16.43 -4.28
CA GLN A 1116 20.12 17.02 -4.03
C GLN A 1116 19.97 18.53 -3.81
N LEU A 1117 20.24 18.99 -2.57
CA LEU A 1117 19.85 20.31 -2.07
C LEU A 1117 21.06 21.27 -2.00
N ASP A 1118 21.00 22.40 -2.72
CA ASP A 1118 21.92 23.55 -2.55
C ASP A 1118 21.20 24.65 -1.76
N LEU A 1119 21.47 24.71 -0.46
CA LEU A 1119 20.73 25.54 0.50
C LEU A 1119 20.85 27.03 0.17
N ALA A 1120 22.03 27.47 -0.29
CA ALA A 1120 22.32 28.88 -0.55
C ALA A 1120 21.71 29.41 -1.86
N SER A 1121 21.38 28.53 -2.81
CA SER A 1121 20.63 28.89 -4.03
C SER A 1121 19.14 28.59 -3.91
N GLY A 1122 18.74 27.77 -2.95
CA GLY A 1122 17.37 27.30 -2.82
C GLY A 1122 17.00 26.19 -3.81
N THR A 1123 17.97 25.59 -4.50
CA THR A 1123 17.69 24.57 -5.52
C THR A 1123 17.59 23.17 -4.92
N ILE A 1124 16.56 22.44 -5.30
CA ILE A 1124 16.42 20.99 -5.15
C ILE A 1124 16.55 20.38 -6.56
N ALA A 1125 17.62 19.65 -6.85
CA ALA A 1125 17.68 18.78 -8.02
C ALA A 1125 17.07 17.42 -7.68
N VAL A 1126 16.21 16.91 -8.55
CA VAL A 1126 15.56 15.61 -8.40
C VAL A 1126 15.99 14.73 -9.56
N ASP A 1127 16.60 13.59 -9.23
CA ASP A 1127 17.08 12.63 -10.21
C ASP A 1127 16.49 11.24 -9.93
N THR A 1128 15.83 10.67 -10.94
CA THR A 1128 15.29 9.30 -10.91
C THR A 1128 16.30 8.32 -11.49
N PHE A 1129 16.57 7.21 -10.78
CA PHE A 1129 17.52 6.21 -11.26
C PHE A 1129 17.20 4.80 -10.77
N SER A 1130 17.70 3.80 -11.50
CA SER A 1130 17.67 2.38 -11.13
C SER A 1130 19.07 1.80 -11.21
N THR A 1131 19.56 1.27 -10.09
CA THR A 1131 20.84 0.55 -10.03
C THR A 1131 20.74 -0.77 -10.81
N ARG A 1132 19.60 -1.46 -10.64
CA ARG A 1132 19.29 -2.76 -11.24
C ARG A 1132 19.27 -2.73 -12.77
N LEU A 1133 18.69 -1.67 -13.34
CA LEU A 1133 18.58 -1.47 -14.78
C LEU A 1133 19.74 -0.68 -15.37
N LYS A 1134 20.55 -0.05 -14.51
CA LYS A 1134 21.57 0.93 -14.89
C LYS A 1134 20.97 2.06 -15.74
N ALA A 1135 19.81 2.55 -15.34
CA ALA A 1135 19.04 3.56 -16.05
C ALA A 1135 18.84 4.82 -15.19
N THR A 1136 18.78 5.98 -15.85
CA THR A 1136 18.49 7.29 -15.23
C THR A 1136 17.21 7.92 -15.77
N ALA A 1137 16.39 7.12 -16.44
CA ALA A 1137 15.08 7.50 -16.94
C ALA A 1137 14.11 6.34 -16.71
N SER A 1138 12.99 6.61 -16.06
CA SER A 1138 11.94 5.63 -15.77
C SER A 1138 10.93 5.54 -16.90
N TYR A 1139 10.68 6.63 -17.65
CA TYR A 1139 9.67 6.67 -18.71
C TYR A 1139 9.78 5.57 -19.79
N PRO A 1140 10.97 5.04 -20.17
CA PRO A 1140 11.05 3.91 -21.11
C PRO A 1140 10.46 2.59 -20.57
N TYR A 1141 10.21 2.53 -19.26
CA TYR A 1141 9.69 1.39 -18.53
C TYR A 1141 8.24 1.59 -18.07
N ASP A 1142 7.62 2.74 -18.41
CA ASP A 1142 6.17 2.99 -18.26
C ASP A 1142 5.41 2.23 -19.35
N TYR A 1143 5.33 0.91 -19.16
CA TYR A 1143 4.64 0.03 -20.08
C TYR A 1143 3.13 0.08 -19.90
N GLU A 1144 2.49 -0.32 -20.97
CA GLU A 1144 1.08 -0.25 -21.24
C GLU A 1144 0.23 -1.17 -20.33
N GLN A 1145 -0.49 -0.64 -19.33
CA GLN A 1145 -1.40 -1.47 -18.54
C GLN A 1145 -2.75 -1.75 -19.27
N PHE A 1146 -3.20 -3.00 -19.19
CA PHE A 1146 -4.55 -3.55 -19.47
C PHE A 1146 -5.07 -3.69 -20.92
N LEU A 1147 -5.34 -4.95 -21.31
CA LEU A 1147 -6.52 -5.31 -22.09
C LEU A 1147 -7.74 -5.20 -21.17
N ALA A 1148 -8.85 -4.62 -21.66
CA ALA A 1148 -10.07 -4.46 -20.87
C ALA A 1148 -10.48 -5.78 -20.18
N ASP A 1149 -10.67 -5.69 -18.86
CA ASP A 1149 -11.35 -6.71 -18.07
C ASP A 1149 -12.65 -7.11 -18.78
N ASN A 1150 -12.76 -8.38 -19.15
CA ASN A 1150 -13.97 -8.90 -19.78
C ASN A 1150 -15.06 -9.25 -18.74
N GLY A 1151 -14.84 -8.90 -17.47
CA GLY A 1151 -15.72 -9.17 -16.34
C GLY A 1151 -15.75 -10.63 -15.92
N SER A 1152 -14.77 -11.44 -16.33
CA SER A 1152 -14.70 -12.86 -15.97
C SER A 1152 -13.50 -13.15 -15.09
N ASP A 1153 -13.77 -13.45 -13.82
CA ASP A 1153 -12.81 -13.92 -12.80
C ASP A 1153 -12.07 -15.21 -13.19
N SER A 1154 -12.52 -15.88 -14.27
CA SER A 1154 -11.93 -17.11 -14.79
C SER A 1154 -11.09 -16.88 -16.05
N SER A 1155 -11.03 -15.64 -16.56
CA SER A 1155 -10.36 -15.37 -17.82
C SER A 1155 -8.85 -15.25 -17.64
N PRO A 1156 -8.04 -16.07 -18.32
CA PRO A 1156 -6.58 -15.94 -18.28
C PRO A 1156 -6.05 -14.64 -18.88
N SER A 1157 -6.92 -13.73 -19.38
CA SER A 1157 -6.53 -12.38 -19.84
C SER A 1157 -6.37 -11.35 -18.74
N ASN A 1158 -7.09 -11.51 -17.63
CA ASN A 1158 -7.13 -10.55 -16.55
C ASN A 1158 -5.96 -10.73 -15.54
N ASP A 1159 -5.29 -11.88 -15.63
CA ASP A 1159 -4.27 -12.40 -14.70
C ASP A 1159 -2.85 -12.38 -15.32
N ARG A 1160 -2.42 -11.28 -15.97
CA ARG A 1160 -1.26 -11.29 -16.90
C ARG A 1160 -0.19 -10.21 -16.64
N PRO A 1161 1.08 -10.62 -16.46
CA PRO A 1161 2.22 -9.67 -16.53
C PRO A 1161 2.81 -9.43 -17.94
N TRP A 1162 2.63 -10.33 -18.92
CA TRP A 1162 3.38 -10.26 -20.21
C TRP A 1162 2.60 -9.76 -21.43
N ASN A 1163 1.26 -9.81 -21.41
CA ASN A 1163 0.44 -9.21 -22.50
C ASN A 1163 0.27 -7.69 -22.34
N VAL A 1164 0.94 -7.12 -21.33
CA VAL A 1164 1.03 -5.70 -20.99
C VAL A 1164 1.72 -4.91 -22.10
N ILE A 1165 2.72 -5.46 -22.79
CA ILE A 1165 3.62 -4.66 -23.67
C ILE A 1165 2.98 -4.18 -25.00
N ALA A 1166 1.66 -4.34 -25.22
CA ALA A 1166 1.04 -4.15 -26.54
C ALA A 1166 -0.13 -3.13 -26.67
N ALA A 1167 -0.75 -2.61 -25.59
CA ALA A 1167 -1.69 -1.47 -25.71
C ALA A 1167 -1.90 -0.60 -24.45
N GLY A 1168 -1.32 0.60 -24.31
CA GLY A 1168 -1.35 1.42 -23.08
C GLY A 1168 -0.50 2.69 -23.12
N THR A 1169 -0.09 3.21 -21.96
CA THR A 1169 0.23 4.64 -21.78
C THR A 1169 1.68 5.05 -22.05
N GLN A 1170 2.34 4.49 -23.07
CA GLN A 1170 3.62 5.06 -23.51
C GLN A 1170 3.43 6.56 -23.80
N ASP A 1171 4.42 7.36 -23.39
CA ASP A 1171 4.47 8.82 -23.51
C ASP A 1171 3.70 9.65 -22.45
N ARG A 1172 3.33 9.11 -21.27
CA ARG A 1172 2.88 9.98 -20.14
C ARG A 1172 3.99 10.88 -19.62
N TYR A 1173 5.20 10.34 -19.62
CA TYR A 1173 6.38 10.94 -19.01
C TYR A 1173 7.49 11.16 -20.03
N GLY A 1174 8.30 12.18 -19.77
CA GLY A 1174 9.54 12.43 -20.48
C GLY A 1174 10.71 12.63 -19.52
N ASP A 1175 11.85 12.99 -20.09
CA ASP A 1175 13.08 13.31 -19.38
C ASP A 1175 12.89 14.34 -18.25
N ALA A 1176 12.09 15.40 -18.51
CA ALA A 1176 11.81 16.45 -17.52
C ALA A 1176 10.92 16.00 -16.33
N ASP A 1177 10.32 14.81 -16.38
CA ASP A 1177 9.59 14.23 -15.25
C ASP A 1177 10.51 13.35 -14.36
N ASP A 1178 11.63 12.87 -14.91
CA ASP A 1178 12.63 12.05 -14.23
C ASP A 1178 13.80 12.87 -13.67
N GLU A 1179 14.19 13.95 -14.35
CA GLU A 1179 15.31 14.85 -14.01
C GLU A 1179 14.88 16.32 -14.11
N PHE A 1180 14.84 17.03 -12.98
CA PHE A 1180 14.44 18.44 -12.94
C PHE A 1180 14.99 19.17 -11.71
N THR A 1181 14.81 20.49 -11.70
CA THR A 1181 15.12 21.33 -10.53
C THR A 1181 13.89 22.09 -10.06
N ALA A 1182 13.71 22.16 -8.74
CA ALA A 1182 12.73 23.00 -8.07
C ALA A 1182 13.45 24.04 -7.20
N HIS A 1183 12.79 25.16 -6.93
CA HIS A 1183 13.32 26.23 -6.08
C HIS A 1183 12.44 26.43 -4.85
N VAL A 1184 13.08 26.52 -3.68
CA VAL A 1184 12.45 26.76 -2.37
C VAL A 1184 13.34 27.67 -1.51
N THR A 1185 12.78 28.27 -0.45
CA THR A 1185 13.57 29.08 0.49
C THR A 1185 13.88 28.30 1.77
N PHE A 1186 15.14 27.94 1.97
CA PHE A 1186 15.57 27.23 3.18
C PHE A 1186 15.92 28.17 4.36
N GLN A 1187 15.68 27.69 5.57
CA GLN A 1187 16.35 28.12 6.79
C GLN A 1187 17.71 27.42 6.89
N TYR A 1188 18.78 28.17 7.10
CA TYR A 1188 20.14 27.63 7.20
C TYR A 1188 21.07 28.63 7.86
N ALA A 1189 22.18 28.16 8.45
CA ALA A 1189 23.18 29.00 9.07
C ALA A 1189 23.84 29.92 8.03
N LYS A 1190 23.76 31.23 8.28
CA LYS A 1190 24.40 32.29 7.50
C LYS A 1190 25.29 33.13 8.41
N ARG A 1191 26.46 33.54 7.92
CA ARG A 1191 27.45 34.25 8.73
C ARG A 1191 28.33 35.19 7.92
N VAL A 1192 28.52 36.40 8.42
CA VAL A 1192 29.56 37.33 7.94
C VAL A 1192 30.49 37.66 9.10
N ALA A 1193 31.77 37.31 8.98
CA ALA A 1193 32.80 37.80 9.89
C ALA A 1193 33.95 38.43 9.12
N THR A 1194 34.20 39.70 9.39
CA THR A 1194 35.26 40.46 8.73
C THR A 1194 36.57 40.35 9.51
N THR A 1195 37.63 39.90 8.83
CA THR A 1195 39.00 39.88 9.38
C THR A 1195 39.85 41.04 8.87
N GLY A 1196 39.46 41.72 7.78
CA GLY A 1196 40.19 42.87 7.28
C GLY A 1196 39.53 43.61 6.12
N LEU A 1197 39.85 44.90 6.00
CA LEU A 1197 39.49 45.77 4.88
C LEU A 1197 40.74 46.47 4.37
N THR A 1198 40.97 46.48 3.06
CA THR A 1198 42.12 47.12 2.44
C THR A 1198 41.71 48.04 1.31
N THR A 1199 42.53 49.06 1.06
CA THR A 1199 42.38 49.96 -0.07
C THR A 1199 43.68 50.02 -0.86
N ALA A 1200 43.57 50.16 -2.18
CA ALA A 1200 44.71 50.37 -3.05
C ALA A 1200 44.38 51.43 -4.11
N GLY A 1201 45.40 52.16 -4.56
CA GLY A 1201 45.26 53.06 -5.71
C GLY A 1201 44.86 52.30 -6.99
N PRO A 1202 44.56 53.04 -8.08
CA PRO A 1202 44.21 52.42 -9.35
C PRO A 1202 45.26 51.43 -9.82
N ALA A 1203 44.82 50.31 -10.39
CA ALA A 1203 45.72 49.32 -10.96
C ALA A 1203 46.64 50.01 -11.99
N LYS A 1204 47.96 49.81 -11.87
CA LYS A 1204 48.89 50.21 -12.94
C LYS A 1204 48.53 49.38 -14.18
N PRO A 1205 48.39 49.97 -15.37
CA PRO A 1205 48.15 49.21 -16.58
C PRO A 1205 49.27 48.18 -16.76
N SER A 1206 48.90 46.94 -17.08
CA SER A 1206 49.87 45.88 -17.31
C SER A 1206 50.61 46.15 -18.61
N THR A 1207 51.90 45.82 -18.69
CA THR A 1207 52.70 45.92 -19.92
C THR A 1207 52.20 45.03 -21.06
N ARG A 1208 51.17 44.20 -20.86
CA ARG A 1208 50.51 43.38 -21.89
C ARG A 1208 49.43 44.14 -22.69
N ASP A 1209 48.87 45.22 -22.15
CA ASP A 1209 47.76 45.96 -22.79
C ASP A 1209 48.23 47.03 -23.80
N LEU A 1210 49.56 47.19 -23.97
CA LEU A 1210 50.17 48.15 -24.91
C LEU A 1210 50.49 47.56 -26.30
N ALA A 1211 50.15 46.30 -26.56
CA ALA A 1211 50.50 45.60 -27.79
C ALA A 1211 49.29 45.13 -28.60
N LEU A 1212 48.23 45.94 -28.72
CA LEU A 1212 47.13 45.71 -29.69
C LEU A 1212 46.47 47.05 -30.03
N LEU A 1213 47.22 47.92 -30.73
CA LEU A 1213 46.63 49.00 -31.53
C LEU A 1213 46.81 48.63 -33.01
N PRO A 1214 45.74 48.63 -33.83
CA PRO A 1214 45.83 48.27 -35.23
C PRO A 1214 46.55 49.37 -36.02
N THR A 1215 47.65 49.02 -36.67
CA THR A 1215 48.24 49.86 -37.71
C THR A 1215 47.33 49.84 -38.93
N THR A 1216 46.59 50.92 -39.15
CA THR A 1216 45.97 51.20 -40.44
C THR A 1216 47.05 51.47 -41.49
N ARG A 1217 47.07 50.70 -42.59
CA ARG A 1217 47.58 51.16 -43.89
C ARG A 1217 46.58 50.81 -45.01
N PRO A 1218 46.45 51.67 -46.02
CA PRO A 1218 45.33 51.64 -46.95
C PRO A 1218 45.64 50.91 -48.26
N GLY A 1219 44.59 50.32 -48.84
CA GLY A 1219 44.41 50.25 -50.29
C GLY A 1219 44.98 49.05 -51.03
N GLY A 1220 44.14 48.42 -51.85
CA GLY A 1220 44.60 47.59 -52.97
C GLY A 1220 43.65 46.45 -53.37
N ARG A 1221 42.85 46.71 -54.41
CA ARG A 1221 42.06 45.77 -55.23
C ARG A 1221 42.64 44.36 -55.38
N SER A 1222 41.79 43.33 -55.22
CA SER A 1222 41.17 42.53 -56.30
C SER A 1222 40.39 41.38 -55.69
#